data_AF-A0A2T4VHR1-F1
#
_entry.id   AF-A0A2T4VHR1-F1
#
_cell.length_a   1.000
_cell.length_b   1.000
_cell.length_c   1.000
_cell.angle_alpha   90.00
_cell.angle_beta   90.00
_cell.angle_gamma   90.00
#
_symmetry.space_group_name_H-M   'P 1'
#
loop_
_entity.id
_entity.type
_entity.pdbx_description
1 polymer ?
#
loop_
_entity_poly.entity_id
_entity_poly.type
_entity_poly.pdbx_seq_one_letter_code
_entity_poly.pdbx_strand_id
1 'polypeptide(L)'
;MLEQRVFVVGRWLLALFLCASASPAFALAPKPPAQLTDTELSGLLQKFRKLKEAPDFEEEWRFKRLGLEDPHRVIVSAALERPEPQHAIAKLRKRYALNETAARDLLSGQLLAFPAGGFVFDVEPEQLQRALDLYLEAAREAPGNPAVLAAMLTLPGTYKLPAGERETRFLEALNASPDPVETALQLSRLGGGLDDWNVSLAAYAVSRQLDALPRSLEALGFRERGREATLFYFAAYQALRSRQQGTLPAELIERLLRDLLDEELPSLAVEVLHQLPATQRDNLLAGKWTVQDARITSRLNGESEEMTAPGDLRPGLSAALLIGGAPQEAKPWLEAAAPVSAEGNARDESCVPALQRAILTFHLKPEPEADPFQLLVLEQSCQRGLPYPWSVLLAQQLQTRYSKSAREFLGWAVGSAREDSRTKQPPLHAQLSFLTQARATLEAEDKARLTRLESALAAIPEQASDVQPTAQPDPLASRIRELLAAPPASPFTEHPLSEAPKPKAAARWSPIKEGLKPPEGFRPVRAERSGKRVLLLALSQRLDPVGEVSGGGYWLLESQNGGQTWSSILYTGLRQYRPYELATKSSLPMLEGDTLRLEASVRELEEKSITFPPIGLRTKREKKGLFLQASLAELRNDTDADGLPDLVEERLLTDPNVADSDADGLSDEEDPLPQVPAARRGTESPGAQLLPAFLAWLNTGETIPKGLEVGLPDEGDSQNVLRLPKGTTPESRYDATFLEMDRGLLRGVRMPSRTLVLSSEELKTAQERFGRFYPLSIQFLFNTRGDTALIEWNEHWRGGSYVARKKDGQWEFESLSSWIT
;
A
#
# COMPACT_ATOMS: atom_id res chain seq x y z
N MET A 1 -4.80 -0.49 7.00
CA MET A 1 -4.18 -1.68 6.38
C MET A 1 -2.75 -1.34 5.95
N LEU A 2 -1.74 -1.79 6.70
CA LEU A 2 -0.34 -1.67 6.30
C LEU A 2 0.40 -3.01 6.24
N GLU A 3 -0.24 -4.11 6.69
CA GLU A 3 0.30 -5.46 6.52
C GLU A 3 0.20 -6.01 5.08
N GLN A 4 -0.56 -5.36 4.19
CA GLN A 4 -0.57 -5.69 2.75
C GLN A 4 0.42 -4.87 1.91
N ARG A 5 1.03 -3.80 2.46
CA ARG A 5 2.01 -2.98 1.71
C ARG A 5 3.41 -3.61 1.60
N VAL A 6 3.72 -4.64 2.38
CA VAL A 6 5.05 -5.29 2.39
C VAL A 6 5.08 -6.65 1.67
N PHE A 7 3.93 -7.30 1.46
CA PHE A 7 3.92 -8.67 0.89
C PHE A 7 3.92 -8.76 -0.65
N VAL A 8 3.74 -7.65 -1.37
CA VAL A 8 3.70 -7.66 -2.84
C VAL A 8 5.08 -7.34 -3.46
N VAL A 9 5.93 -6.55 -2.80
CA VAL A 9 7.24 -6.16 -3.35
C VAL A 9 8.30 -7.28 -3.24
N GLY A 10 8.14 -8.21 -2.29
CA GLY A 10 9.05 -9.35 -2.11
C GLY A 10 8.99 -10.43 -3.20
N ARG A 11 7.94 -10.43 -4.05
CA ARG A 11 7.79 -11.42 -5.14
C ARG A 11 8.40 -10.98 -6.48
N TRP A 12 8.67 -9.68 -6.65
CA TRP A 12 9.15 -9.13 -7.93
C TRP A 12 10.66 -9.23 -8.14
N LEU A 13 11.46 -9.31 -7.07
CA LEU A 13 12.93 -9.36 -7.19
C LEU A 13 13.50 -10.76 -7.48
N LEU A 14 12.72 -11.84 -7.31
CA LEU A 14 13.16 -13.19 -7.68
C LEU A 14 12.77 -13.57 -9.13
N ALA A 15 11.72 -12.97 -9.70
CA ALA A 15 11.22 -13.32 -11.03
C ALA A 15 11.96 -12.62 -12.18
N LEU A 16 12.65 -11.50 -11.91
CA LEU A 16 13.36 -10.71 -12.94
C LEU A 16 14.81 -11.16 -13.19
N PHE A 17 15.34 -12.14 -12.46
CA PHE A 17 16.71 -12.63 -12.64
C PHE A 17 16.85 -13.98 -13.39
N LEU A 18 15.76 -14.57 -13.88
CA LEU A 18 15.78 -15.88 -14.57
C LEU A 18 15.28 -15.87 -16.02
N CYS A 19 15.29 -14.71 -16.68
CA CYS A 19 14.99 -14.60 -18.12
C CYS A 19 16.20 -14.05 -18.90
N ALA A 20 17.29 -14.82 -18.98
CA ALA A 20 18.33 -14.63 -20.00
C ALA A 20 19.29 -15.83 -20.11
N SER A 21 18.86 -16.90 -20.78
CA SER A 21 19.73 -17.69 -21.68
C SER A 21 18.96 -18.87 -22.28
N ALA A 22 18.46 -18.69 -23.50
CA ALA A 22 18.12 -19.81 -24.37
C ALA A 22 19.39 -20.27 -25.09
N SER A 23 19.79 -21.53 -24.92
CA SER A 23 20.63 -22.31 -25.85
C SER A 23 20.76 -23.79 -25.42
N PRO A 24 21.14 -24.71 -26.33
CA PRO A 24 20.35 -25.92 -26.60
C PRO A 24 20.98 -27.24 -26.10
N ALA A 25 20.17 -28.31 -26.20
CA ALA A 25 20.55 -29.72 -26.22
C ALA A 25 21.35 -30.23 -25.00
N PHE A 26 20.61 -30.61 -23.94
CA PHE A 26 21.11 -31.61 -22.99
C PHE A 26 20.65 -33.00 -23.43
N ALA A 27 21.64 -33.87 -23.64
CA ALA A 27 21.45 -35.29 -23.84
C ALA A 27 20.60 -35.88 -22.70
N LEU A 28 19.64 -36.76 -23.06
CA LEU A 28 18.82 -37.51 -22.11
C LEU A 28 19.71 -38.20 -21.06
N ALA A 29 19.72 -37.67 -19.84
CA ALA A 29 20.14 -38.42 -18.68
C ALA A 29 19.19 -39.64 -18.52
N PRO A 30 19.69 -40.80 -18.08
CA PRO A 30 18.85 -41.97 -17.89
C PRO A 30 17.76 -41.67 -16.84
N LYS A 31 16.51 -42.00 -17.19
CA LYS A 31 15.35 -41.95 -16.29
C LYS A 31 15.72 -42.53 -14.90
N PRO A 32 15.57 -41.78 -13.79
CA PRO A 32 15.77 -42.35 -12.46
C PRO A 32 14.72 -43.46 -12.21
N PRO A 33 15.00 -44.45 -11.34
CA PRO A 33 14.17 -45.65 -11.21
C PRO A 33 12.73 -45.32 -10.80
N ALA A 34 11.79 -45.99 -11.49
CA ALA A 34 10.36 -45.68 -11.52
C ALA A 34 9.58 -45.90 -10.20
N GLN A 35 10.14 -46.61 -9.21
CA GLN A 35 9.47 -46.91 -7.93
C GLN A 35 10.45 -46.92 -6.76
N LEU A 36 10.00 -46.52 -5.56
CA LEU A 36 10.80 -46.65 -4.33
C LEU A 36 10.92 -48.13 -3.92
N THR A 37 12.10 -48.54 -3.45
CA THR A 37 12.34 -49.88 -2.92
C THR A 37 11.64 -50.09 -1.58
N ASP A 38 11.39 -51.35 -1.19
CA ASP A 38 10.78 -51.66 0.12
C ASP A 38 11.61 -51.14 1.29
N THR A 39 12.94 -51.10 1.15
CA THR A 39 13.85 -50.52 2.15
C THR A 39 13.64 -49.01 2.30
N GLU A 40 13.53 -48.28 1.18
CA GLU A 40 13.28 -46.84 1.20
C GLU A 40 11.90 -46.50 1.77
N LEU A 41 10.85 -47.21 1.33
CA LEU A 41 9.49 -47.05 1.84
C LEU A 41 9.43 -47.32 3.35
N SER A 42 10.05 -48.41 3.81
CA SER A 42 10.12 -48.74 5.24
C SER A 42 10.82 -47.63 6.03
N GLY A 43 11.92 -47.08 5.51
CA GLY A 43 12.65 -45.97 6.12
C GLY A 43 11.81 -44.70 6.24
N LEU A 44 11.03 -44.35 5.22
CA LEU A 44 10.14 -43.19 5.23
C LEU A 44 8.95 -43.38 6.19
N LEU A 45 8.30 -44.55 6.17
CA LEU A 45 7.19 -44.88 7.08
C LEU A 45 7.65 -44.87 8.55
N GLN A 46 8.88 -45.32 8.84
CA GLN A 46 9.45 -45.24 10.19
C GLN A 46 9.63 -43.80 10.67
N LYS A 47 9.90 -42.83 9.78
CA LYS A 47 9.99 -41.41 10.16
C LYS A 47 8.63 -40.89 10.63
N PHE A 48 7.55 -41.23 9.92
CA PHE A 48 6.18 -40.88 10.35
C PHE A 48 5.81 -41.48 11.70
N ARG A 49 6.18 -42.75 11.95
CA ARG A 49 5.93 -43.40 13.25
C ARG A 49 6.58 -42.66 14.43
N LYS A 50 7.71 -41.98 14.22
CA LYS A 50 8.40 -41.21 15.27
C LYS A 50 7.67 -39.94 15.69
N LEU A 51 6.70 -39.46 14.91
CA LEU A 51 5.92 -38.25 15.22
C LEU A 51 4.90 -38.43 16.36
N LYS A 52 4.67 -39.67 16.82
CA LYS A 52 3.74 -40.09 17.92
C LYS A 52 2.26 -39.81 17.67
N GLU A 53 1.89 -38.75 16.97
CA GLU A 53 0.54 -38.43 16.49
C GLU A 53 0.61 -37.98 15.03
N ALA A 54 -0.50 -38.14 14.29
CA ALA A 54 -0.61 -37.57 12.96
C ALA A 54 -0.69 -36.04 13.11
N PRO A 55 0.14 -35.24 12.41
CA PRO A 55 -0.07 -33.80 12.38
C PRO A 55 -1.50 -33.51 11.91
N ASP A 56 -2.20 -32.58 12.55
CA ASP A 56 -3.45 -32.04 12.02
C ASP A 56 -3.11 -31.31 10.72
N PHE A 57 -3.20 -32.02 9.60
CA PHE A 57 -3.13 -31.38 8.29
C PHE A 57 -4.46 -30.66 8.07
N GLU A 58 -4.40 -29.34 7.97
CA GLU A 58 -5.57 -28.45 7.79
C GLU A 58 -6.39 -28.73 6.51
N GLU A 59 -6.04 -29.75 5.71
CA GLU A 59 -6.63 -30.03 4.39
C GLU A 59 -7.59 -31.23 4.38
N GLU A 60 -7.84 -31.91 5.51
CA GLU A 60 -8.72 -33.10 5.58
C GLU A 60 -10.15 -32.84 5.03
N TRP A 61 -10.64 -31.62 5.23
CA TRP A 61 -11.96 -31.21 4.76
C TRP A 61 -12.09 -31.25 3.22
N ARG A 62 -10.98 -31.21 2.46
CA ARG A 62 -11.00 -31.23 0.99
C ARG A 62 -11.56 -32.53 0.42
N PHE A 63 -11.24 -33.67 1.03
CA PHE A 63 -11.69 -34.97 0.56
C PHE A 63 -13.10 -35.35 1.07
N LYS A 64 -13.59 -34.65 2.09
CA LYS A 64 -14.89 -34.93 2.74
C LYS A 64 -16.06 -34.88 1.75
N ARG A 65 -16.08 -33.89 0.84
CA ARG A 65 -17.12 -33.74 -0.19
C ARG A 65 -17.00 -34.77 -1.33
N LEU A 66 -15.82 -35.34 -1.54
CA LEU A 66 -15.64 -36.50 -2.43
C LEU A 66 -16.13 -37.81 -1.80
N GLY A 67 -16.47 -37.81 -0.50
CA GLY A 67 -16.77 -39.04 0.25
C GLY A 67 -15.54 -39.93 0.45
N LEU A 68 -14.35 -39.35 0.31
CA LEU A 68 -13.06 -40.05 0.44
C LEU A 68 -12.33 -39.56 1.69
N GLU A 69 -11.45 -40.42 2.19
CA GLU A 69 -10.44 -40.01 3.17
C GLU A 69 -9.21 -39.49 2.41
N ASP A 70 -8.44 -38.60 3.03
CA ASP A 70 -7.19 -38.13 2.44
C ASP A 70 -6.17 -39.29 2.35
N PRO A 71 -5.58 -39.58 1.16
CA PRO A 71 -4.53 -40.58 1.01
C PRO A 71 -3.36 -40.40 1.98
N HIS A 72 -2.94 -39.17 2.27
CA HIS A 72 -1.85 -38.91 3.20
C HIS A 72 -2.22 -39.37 4.62
N ARG A 73 -3.43 -39.09 5.09
CA ARG A 73 -3.93 -39.55 6.40
C ARG A 73 -3.96 -41.07 6.51
N VAL A 74 -4.43 -41.76 5.46
CA VAL A 74 -4.44 -43.23 5.41
C VAL A 74 -3.03 -43.79 5.53
N ILE A 75 -2.04 -43.15 4.90
CA ILE A 75 -0.62 -43.54 4.96
C ILE A 75 -0.04 -43.29 6.36
N VAL A 76 -0.29 -42.13 6.97
CA VAL A 76 0.18 -41.84 8.33
C VAL A 76 -0.45 -42.81 9.34
N SER A 77 -1.76 -43.07 9.24
CA SER A 77 -2.46 -44.08 10.06
C SER A 77 -1.85 -45.48 9.88
N ALA A 78 -1.52 -45.88 8.65
CA ALA A 78 -0.84 -47.13 8.38
C ALA A 78 0.54 -47.20 9.06
N ALA A 79 1.33 -46.13 8.93
CA ALA A 79 2.68 -46.05 9.50
C ALA A 79 2.69 -46.12 11.03
N LEU A 80 1.72 -45.48 11.69
CA LEU A 80 1.55 -45.49 13.15
C LEU A 80 1.22 -46.90 13.67
N GLU A 81 0.37 -47.64 12.96
CA GLU A 81 0.04 -49.03 13.30
C GLU A 81 1.23 -49.97 13.05
N ARG A 82 1.73 -50.00 11.81
CA ARG A 82 2.84 -50.86 11.36
C ARG A 82 3.60 -50.17 10.22
N PRO A 83 4.87 -49.78 10.41
CA PRO A 83 5.65 -49.06 9.39
C PRO A 83 6.22 -50.02 8.32
N GLU A 84 5.39 -50.96 7.85
CA GLU A 84 5.72 -51.94 6.82
C GLU A 84 5.04 -51.51 5.50
N PRO A 85 5.77 -51.45 4.37
CA PRO A 85 5.20 -51.04 3.08
C PRO A 85 3.97 -51.86 2.69
N GLN A 86 4.01 -53.19 2.93
CA GLN A 86 2.90 -54.09 2.60
C GLN A 86 1.63 -53.79 3.39
N HIS A 87 1.74 -53.33 4.64
CA HIS A 87 0.58 -52.92 5.45
C HIS A 87 -0.06 -51.64 4.91
N ALA A 88 0.76 -50.64 4.57
CA ALA A 88 0.29 -49.39 3.97
C ALA A 88 -0.34 -49.61 2.59
N ILE A 89 0.29 -50.44 1.74
CA ILE A 89 -0.26 -50.85 0.44
C ILE A 89 -1.60 -51.55 0.62
N ALA A 90 -1.71 -52.52 1.53
CA ALA A 90 -2.97 -53.23 1.78
C ALA A 90 -4.11 -52.29 2.25
N LYS A 91 -3.79 -51.29 3.09
CA LYS A 91 -4.74 -50.27 3.51
C LYS A 91 -5.22 -49.41 2.34
N LEU A 92 -4.31 -48.90 1.51
CA LEU A 92 -4.65 -48.10 0.32
C LEU A 92 -5.50 -48.90 -0.68
N ARG A 93 -5.13 -50.16 -0.95
CA ARG A 93 -5.92 -51.08 -1.79
C ARG A 93 -7.35 -51.24 -1.28
N LYS A 94 -7.50 -51.50 0.02
CA LYS A 94 -8.82 -51.66 0.64
C LYS A 94 -9.63 -50.37 0.62
N ARG A 95 -9.00 -49.22 0.90
CA ARG A 95 -9.70 -47.95 1.05
C ARG A 95 -10.15 -47.35 -0.29
N TYR A 96 -9.34 -47.51 -1.32
CA TYR A 96 -9.53 -46.86 -2.62
C TYR A 96 -9.75 -47.86 -3.78
N ALA A 97 -9.94 -49.15 -3.48
CA ALA A 97 -10.11 -50.22 -4.45
C ALA A 97 -8.98 -50.31 -5.50
N LEU A 98 -7.74 -50.05 -5.08
CA LEU A 98 -6.56 -50.05 -5.96
C LEU A 98 -5.99 -51.48 -6.12
N ASN A 99 -5.36 -51.72 -7.28
CA ASN A 99 -4.48 -52.86 -7.47
C ASN A 99 -3.16 -52.65 -6.68
N GLU A 100 -2.31 -53.68 -6.60
CA GLU A 100 -1.08 -53.60 -5.80
C GLU A 100 -0.07 -52.58 -6.32
N THR A 101 0.11 -52.51 -7.63
CA THR A 101 1.00 -51.56 -8.31
C THR A 101 0.57 -50.11 -8.08
N ALA A 102 -0.70 -49.79 -8.37
CA ALA A 102 -1.26 -48.45 -8.18
C ALA A 102 -1.20 -47.99 -6.72
N ALA A 103 -1.45 -48.89 -5.76
CA ALA A 103 -1.35 -48.57 -4.35
C ALA A 103 0.10 -48.30 -3.91
N ARG A 104 1.08 -49.03 -4.47
CA ARG A 104 2.51 -48.81 -4.23
C ARG A 104 2.99 -47.48 -4.82
N ASP A 105 2.53 -47.13 -6.01
CA ASP A 105 2.89 -45.89 -6.69
C ASP A 105 2.28 -44.67 -5.98
N LEU A 106 1.00 -44.75 -5.59
CA LEU A 106 0.36 -43.72 -4.77
C LEU A 106 1.08 -43.53 -3.43
N LEU A 107 1.43 -44.62 -2.75
CA LEU A 107 2.21 -44.59 -1.50
C LEU A 107 3.57 -43.89 -1.71
N SER A 108 4.27 -44.25 -2.79
CA SER A 108 5.60 -43.72 -3.09
C SER A 108 5.53 -42.22 -3.41
N GLY A 109 4.57 -41.79 -4.23
CA GLY A 109 4.37 -40.39 -4.57
C GLY A 109 4.02 -39.55 -3.34
N GLN A 110 3.12 -40.04 -2.47
CA GLN A 110 2.72 -39.34 -1.26
C GLN A 110 3.87 -39.16 -0.26
N LEU A 111 4.68 -40.20 -0.03
CA LEU A 111 5.83 -40.10 0.87
C LEU A 111 6.95 -39.19 0.34
N LEU A 112 7.02 -38.96 -0.97
CA LEU A 112 7.93 -37.98 -1.58
C LEU A 112 7.35 -36.56 -1.52
N ALA A 113 6.05 -36.39 -1.76
CA ALA A 113 5.40 -35.09 -1.74
C ALA A 113 5.25 -34.51 -0.31
N PHE A 114 5.13 -35.39 0.69
CA PHE A 114 4.91 -35.02 2.09
C PHE A 114 5.99 -35.68 2.98
N PRO A 115 7.14 -35.02 3.23
CA PRO A 115 8.18 -35.58 4.08
C PRO A 115 7.84 -35.47 5.57
N ALA A 116 8.14 -36.52 6.34
CA ALA A 116 7.92 -36.52 7.79
C ALA A 116 8.81 -35.49 8.52
N GLY A 117 8.18 -34.50 9.17
CA GLY A 117 8.85 -33.53 10.05
C GLY A 117 9.48 -32.31 9.36
N GLY A 118 9.20 -32.08 8.08
CA GLY A 118 9.59 -30.86 7.34
C GLY A 118 8.37 -30.06 6.88
N PHE A 119 8.56 -28.78 6.52
CA PHE A 119 7.49 -28.03 5.85
C PHE A 119 7.36 -28.52 4.42
N VAL A 120 6.14 -28.54 3.91
CA VAL A 120 5.84 -28.96 2.53
C VAL A 120 6.55 -28.08 1.48
N PHE A 121 6.93 -26.86 1.87
CA PHE A 121 7.72 -25.93 1.08
C PHE A 121 9.21 -26.29 0.97
N ASP A 122 9.71 -27.27 1.73
CA ASP A 122 11.11 -27.69 1.75
C ASP A 122 11.43 -28.82 0.75
N VAL A 123 10.42 -29.32 0.00
CA VAL A 123 10.61 -30.41 -0.97
C VAL A 123 11.33 -29.89 -2.23
N GLU A 124 12.39 -30.57 -2.66
CA GLU A 124 13.17 -30.20 -3.85
C GLU A 124 12.38 -30.41 -5.16
N PRO A 125 12.60 -29.59 -6.20
CA PRO A 125 11.88 -29.69 -7.48
C PRO A 125 11.94 -31.08 -8.12
N GLU A 126 13.10 -31.75 -8.11
CA GLU A 126 13.27 -33.09 -8.69
C GLU A 126 12.45 -34.15 -7.94
N GLN A 127 12.30 -33.98 -6.63
CA GLN A 127 11.50 -34.86 -5.79
C GLN A 127 10.00 -34.68 -6.06
N LEU A 128 9.54 -33.44 -6.25
CA LEU A 128 8.16 -33.15 -6.66
C LEU A 128 7.85 -33.70 -8.06
N GLN A 129 8.77 -33.56 -9.01
CA GLN A 129 8.61 -34.10 -10.36
C GLN A 129 8.49 -35.64 -10.32
N ARG A 130 9.33 -36.29 -9.51
CA ARG A 130 9.25 -37.74 -9.30
C ARG A 130 7.93 -38.18 -8.65
N ALA A 131 7.43 -37.41 -7.68
CA ALA A 131 6.13 -37.69 -7.06
C ALA A 131 4.98 -37.59 -8.08
N LEU A 132 5.02 -36.57 -8.95
CA LEU A 132 4.03 -36.38 -10.02
C LEU A 132 4.08 -37.52 -11.05
N ASP A 133 5.27 -37.98 -11.45
CA ASP A 133 5.43 -39.13 -12.35
C ASP A 133 4.83 -40.41 -11.73
N LEU A 134 5.06 -40.65 -10.44
CA LEU A 134 4.49 -41.80 -9.71
C LEU A 134 2.96 -41.74 -9.65
N TYR A 135 2.38 -40.56 -9.44
CA TYR A 135 0.93 -40.42 -9.49
C TYR A 135 0.36 -40.69 -10.88
N LEU A 136 1.07 -40.29 -11.94
CA LEU A 136 0.66 -40.60 -13.31
C LEU A 136 0.71 -42.11 -13.58
N GLU A 137 1.75 -42.82 -13.15
CA GLU A 137 1.80 -44.29 -13.29
C GLU A 137 0.70 -44.97 -12.46
N ALA A 138 0.44 -44.50 -11.23
CA ALA A 138 -0.68 -44.98 -10.43
C ALA A 138 -2.02 -44.77 -11.14
N ALA A 139 -2.20 -43.65 -11.85
CA ALA A 139 -3.40 -43.35 -12.60
C ALA A 139 -3.53 -44.21 -13.87
N ARG A 140 -2.43 -44.66 -14.48
CA ARG A 140 -2.45 -45.61 -15.60
C ARG A 140 -2.85 -47.02 -15.16
N GLU A 141 -2.41 -47.43 -13.97
CA GLU A 141 -2.75 -48.72 -13.37
C GLU A 141 -4.18 -48.75 -12.79
N ALA A 142 -4.69 -47.60 -12.36
CA ALA A 142 -6.07 -47.42 -11.92
C ALA A 142 -6.76 -46.23 -12.64
N PRO A 143 -7.08 -46.36 -13.95
CA PRO A 143 -7.68 -45.29 -14.74
C PRO A 143 -8.97 -44.74 -14.13
N GLY A 144 -9.05 -43.42 -13.95
CA GLY A 144 -10.22 -42.75 -13.39
C GLY A 144 -10.38 -42.88 -11.87
N ASN A 145 -9.41 -43.44 -11.15
CA ASN A 145 -9.54 -43.53 -9.69
C ASN A 145 -9.49 -42.12 -9.04
N PRO A 146 -10.55 -41.72 -8.31
CA PRO A 146 -10.66 -40.36 -7.79
C PRO A 146 -9.64 -40.04 -6.70
N ALA A 147 -9.17 -41.02 -5.92
CA ALA A 147 -8.18 -40.80 -4.89
C ALA A 147 -6.79 -40.49 -5.49
N VAL A 148 -6.43 -41.18 -6.57
CA VAL A 148 -5.17 -40.95 -7.28
C VAL A 148 -5.18 -39.60 -7.99
N LEU A 149 -6.26 -39.29 -8.71
CA LEU A 149 -6.39 -38.02 -9.43
C LEU A 149 -6.50 -36.81 -8.49
N ALA A 150 -7.21 -36.95 -7.36
CA ALA A 150 -7.26 -35.90 -6.35
C ALA A 150 -5.88 -35.66 -5.71
N ALA A 151 -5.10 -36.71 -5.44
CA ALA A 151 -3.73 -36.59 -4.94
C ALA A 151 -2.80 -35.82 -5.90
N MET A 152 -3.02 -35.92 -7.21
CA MET A 152 -2.30 -35.11 -8.21
C MET A 152 -2.65 -33.62 -8.11
N LEU A 153 -3.93 -33.29 -7.92
CA LEU A 153 -4.41 -31.92 -7.83
C LEU A 153 -3.99 -31.23 -6.54
N THR A 154 -4.03 -31.96 -5.43
CA THR A 154 -3.60 -31.47 -4.10
C THR A 154 -2.10 -31.60 -3.88
N LEU A 155 -1.31 -31.88 -4.93
CA LEU A 155 0.14 -31.89 -4.83
C LEU A 155 0.62 -30.49 -4.44
N PRO A 156 1.34 -30.35 -3.32
CA PRO A 156 1.79 -29.05 -2.85
C PRO A 156 3.13 -28.67 -3.47
N GLY A 157 3.55 -27.40 -3.33
CA GLY A 157 4.85 -26.95 -3.83
C GLY A 157 4.97 -26.83 -5.35
N THR A 158 3.85 -26.87 -6.08
CA THR A 158 3.77 -26.89 -7.56
C THR A 158 4.38 -25.68 -8.23
N TYR A 159 4.53 -24.55 -7.53
CA TYR A 159 5.27 -23.38 -8.01
C TYR A 159 6.77 -23.66 -8.27
N LYS A 160 7.30 -24.78 -7.77
CA LYS A 160 8.66 -25.27 -8.05
C LYS A 160 8.75 -26.12 -9.31
N LEU A 161 7.62 -26.58 -9.84
CA LEU A 161 7.57 -27.32 -11.11
C LEU A 161 7.56 -26.34 -12.30
N PRO A 162 8.06 -26.76 -13.47
CA PRO A 162 7.79 -26.09 -14.73
C PRO A 162 6.31 -25.74 -14.88
N ALA A 163 6.04 -24.50 -15.32
CA ALA A 163 4.69 -23.99 -15.45
C ALA A 163 3.82 -24.91 -16.34
N GLY A 164 2.66 -25.33 -15.82
CA GLY A 164 1.72 -26.19 -16.54
C GLY A 164 2.05 -27.69 -16.53
N GLU A 165 3.12 -28.14 -15.87
CA GLU A 165 3.51 -29.55 -15.88
C GLU A 165 2.52 -30.44 -15.12
N ARG A 166 2.12 -30.05 -13.90
CA ARG A 166 1.07 -30.76 -13.14
C ARG A 166 -0.22 -30.83 -13.94
N GLU A 167 -0.62 -29.69 -14.50
CA GLU A 167 -1.85 -29.53 -15.27
C GLU A 167 -1.87 -30.49 -16.47
N THR A 168 -0.76 -30.56 -17.21
CA THR A 168 -0.61 -31.42 -18.39
C THR A 168 -0.70 -32.90 -18.02
N ARG A 169 0.01 -33.32 -16.97
CA ARG A 169 0.03 -34.70 -16.48
C ARG A 169 -1.33 -35.13 -15.93
N PHE A 170 -1.99 -34.24 -15.20
CA PHE A 170 -3.34 -34.47 -14.70
C PHE A 170 -4.34 -34.64 -15.86
N LEU A 171 -4.29 -33.77 -16.88
CA LEU A 171 -5.16 -33.89 -18.05
C LEU A 171 -4.88 -35.16 -18.86
N GLU A 172 -3.62 -35.60 -18.96
CA GLU A 172 -3.27 -36.90 -19.55
C GLU A 172 -4.01 -38.04 -18.84
N ALA A 173 -3.92 -38.08 -17.51
CA ALA A 173 -4.57 -39.11 -16.69
C ALA A 173 -6.11 -39.03 -16.73
N LEU A 174 -6.68 -37.83 -16.67
CA LEU A 174 -8.12 -37.62 -16.75
C LEU A 174 -8.68 -38.06 -18.10
N ASN A 175 -8.02 -37.69 -19.22
CA ASN A 175 -8.44 -38.09 -20.56
C ASN A 175 -8.35 -39.61 -20.79
N ALA A 176 -7.43 -40.30 -20.09
CA ALA A 176 -7.29 -41.75 -20.15
C ALA A 176 -8.29 -42.52 -19.26
N SER A 177 -9.10 -41.80 -18.47
CA SER A 177 -10.12 -42.41 -17.61
C SER A 177 -11.21 -43.11 -18.44
N PRO A 178 -11.85 -44.19 -17.95
CA PRO A 178 -12.91 -44.88 -18.69
C PRO A 178 -14.10 -43.98 -19.02
N ASP A 179 -14.43 -43.08 -18.09
CA ASP A 179 -15.41 -42.01 -18.28
C ASP A 179 -14.83 -40.69 -17.78
N PRO A 180 -14.15 -39.92 -18.65
CA PRO A 180 -13.53 -38.65 -18.26
C PRO A 180 -14.53 -37.60 -17.77
N VAL A 181 -15.79 -37.66 -18.23
CA VAL A 181 -16.83 -36.69 -17.85
C VAL A 181 -17.31 -36.98 -16.44
N GLU A 182 -17.65 -38.23 -16.13
CA GLU A 182 -18.01 -38.65 -14.77
C GLU A 182 -16.89 -38.42 -13.76
N THR A 183 -15.66 -38.78 -14.14
CA THR A 183 -14.49 -38.57 -13.28
C THR A 183 -14.26 -37.09 -12.99
N ALA A 184 -14.38 -36.21 -14.00
CA ALA A 184 -14.27 -34.77 -13.81
C ALA A 184 -15.38 -34.21 -12.90
N LEU A 185 -16.63 -34.64 -13.10
CA LEU A 185 -17.77 -34.26 -12.25
C LEU A 185 -17.57 -34.71 -10.81
N GLN A 186 -17.08 -35.93 -10.59
CA GLN A 186 -16.77 -36.41 -9.26
C GLN A 186 -15.69 -35.54 -8.60
N LEU A 187 -14.58 -35.28 -9.29
CA LEU A 187 -13.46 -34.49 -8.79
C LEU A 187 -13.80 -33.01 -8.57
N SER A 188 -14.77 -32.46 -9.31
CA SER A 188 -15.23 -31.07 -9.13
C SER A 188 -15.84 -30.78 -7.75
N ARG A 189 -16.11 -31.82 -6.96
CA ARG A 189 -16.62 -31.71 -5.58
C ARG A 189 -15.51 -31.63 -4.52
N LEU A 190 -14.24 -31.63 -4.91
CA LEU A 190 -13.12 -31.47 -3.97
C LEU A 190 -13.29 -30.14 -3.19
N GLY A 191 -12.99 -30.11 -1.89
CA GLY A 191 -13.01 -28.86 -1.13
C GLY A 191 -11.86 -27.93 -1.54
N GLY A 192 -12.14 -26.62 -1.57
CA GLY A 192 -11.26 -25.61 -2.17
C GLY A 192 -9.88 -25.37 -1.52
N GLY A 193 -9.04 -24.59 -2.20
CA GLY A 193 -7.67 -24.22 -1.83
C GLY A 193 -7.06 -23.22 -2.81
N LEU A 194 -5.78 -22.85 -2.63
CA LEU A 194 -5.11 -21.78 -3.41
C LEU A 194 -5.07 -21.99 -4.94
N ASP A 195 -5.43 -23.18 -5.44
CA ASP A 195 -5.41 -23.58 -6.85
C ASP A 195 -6.78 -24.15 -7.30
N ASP A 196 -7.92 -23.47 -7.09
CA ASP A 196 -9.28 -24.05 -7.25
C ASP A 196 -9.61 -24.64 -8.65
N TRP A 197 -9.42 -25.96 -8.83
CA TRP A 197 -9.72 -26.71 -10.06
C TRP A 197 -11.21 -27.06 -10.25
N ASN A 198 -12.05 -26.88 -9.23
CA ASN A 198 -13.44 -27.34 -9.22
C ASN A 198 -14.23 -26.84 -10.43
N VAL A 199 -14.17 -25.53 -10.66
CA VAL A 199 -14.85 -24.87 -11.77
C VAL A 199 -14.30 -25.34 -13.11
N SER A 200 -12.98 -25.53 -13.21
CA SER A 200 -12.31 -25.95 -14.44
C SER A 200 -12.62 -27.40 -14.81
N LEU A 201 -12.80 -28.28 -13.82
CA LEU A 201 -13.27 -29.65 -14.01
C LEU A 201 -14.74 -29.70 -14.43
N ALA A 202 -15.59 -28.88 -13.81
CA ALA A 202 -16.97 -28.72 -14.23
C ALA A 202 -17.07 -28.20 -15.68
N ALA A 203 -16.27 -27.18 -16.04
CA ALA A 203 -16.17 -26.67 -17.40
C ALA A 203 -15.64 -27.72 -18.39
N TYR A 204 -14.69 -28.56 -17.98
CA TYR A 204 -14.17 -29.65 -18.79
C TYR A 204 -15.29 -30.65 -19.13
N ALA A 205 -16.06 -31.09 -18.14
CA ALA A 205 -17.19 -32.02 -18.34
C ALA A 205 -18.19 -31.46 -19.36
N VAL A 206 -18.59 -30.20 -19.20
CA VAL A 206 -19.54 -29.53 -20.11
C VAL A 206 -18.97 -29.33 -21.52
N SER A 207 -17.67 -29.05 -21.63
CA SER A 207 -17.01 -28.89 -22.94
C SER A 207 -16.96 -30.19 -23.75
N ARG A 208 -16.98 -31.34 -23.07
CA ARG A 208 -17.06 -32.66 -23.70
C ARG A 208 -18.50 -33.06 -24.00
N GLN A 209 -19.39 -32.82 -23.05
CA GLN A 209 -20.79 -33.25 -23.07
C GLN A 209 -21.66 -32.14 -22.47
N LEU A 210 -22.34 -31.37 -23.34
CA LEU A 210 -23.11 -30.20 -22.91
C LEU A 210 -24.32 -30.55 -22.02
N ASP A 211 -24.81 -31.79 -22.08
CA ASP A 211 -25.83 -32.36 -21.20
C ASP A 211 -25.33 -32.64 -19.76
N ALA A 212 -24.02 -32.58 -19.51
CA ALA A 212 -23.45 -32.61 -18.16
C ALA A 212 -23.75 -31.33 -17.35
N LEU A 213 -24.17 -30.23 -18.00
CA LEU A 213 -24.33 -28.92 -17.37
C LEU A 213 -25.18 -28.91 -16.09
N PRO A 214 -26.38 -29.53 -16.02
CA PRO A 214 -27.17 -29.55 -14.78
C PRO A 214 -26.42 -30.22 -13.62
N ARG A 215 -25.68 -31.30 -13.91
CA ARG A 215 -24.91 -32.07 -12.93
C ARG A 215 -23.64 -31.34 -12.50
N SER A 216 -23.04 -30.57 -13.41
CA SER A 216 -21.93 -29.67 -13.09
C SER A 216 -22.38 -28.56 -12.13
N LEU A 217 -23.53 -27.94 -12.36
CA LEU A 217 -24.10 -26.92 -11.46
C LEU A 217 -24.42 -27.51 -10.08
N GLU A 218 -25.02 -28.70 -10.04
CA GLU A 218 -25.29 -29.43 -8.81
C GLU A 218 -24.01 -29.78 -8.04
N ALA A 219 -22.95 -30.21 -8.73
CA ALA A 219 -21.67 -30.55 -8.12
C ALA A 219 -20.98 -29.35 -7.46
N LEU A 220 -21.04 -28.16 -8.09
CA LEU A 220 -20.48 -26.93 -7.54
C LEU A 220 -21.36 -26.32 -6.43
N GLY A 221 -22.68 -26.55 -6.49
CA GLY A 221 -23.64 -26.06 -5.50
C GLY A 221 -23.66 -24.54 -5.33
N PHE A 222 -23.22 -23.78 -6.36
CA PHE A 222 -23.14 -22.31 -6.35
C PHE A 222 -22.27 -21.70 -5.24
N ARG A 223 -21.26 -22.44 -4.74
CA ARG A 223 -20.37 -21.97 -3.66
C ARG A 223 -19.10 -21.29 -4.17
N GLU A 224 -18.65 -21.67 -5.36
CA GLU A 224 -17.39 -21.19 -5.95
C GLU A 224 -17.43 -19.70 -6.29
N ARG A 225 -16.31 -19.00 -6.10
CA ARG A 225 -16.20 -17.53 -6.28
C ARG A 225 -15.03 -17.11 -7.14
N GLY A 226 -15.01 -15.82 -7.47
CA GLY A 226 -13.95 -15.19 -8.23
C GLY A 226 -14.07 -15.41 -9.74
N ARG A 227 -13.03 -14.98 -10.46
CA ARG A 227 -13.06 -14.84 -11.91
C ARG A 227 -13.35 -16.13 -12.67
N GLU A 228 -12.82 -17.27 -12.25
CA GLU A 228 -13.03 -18.55 -12.93
C GLU A 228 -14.48 -19.04 -12.75
N ALA A 229 -15.02 -18.95 -11.53
CA ALA A 229 -16.42 -19.25 -11.24
C ALA A 229 -17.36 -18.34 -12.05
N THR A 230 -17.09 -17.04 -12.07
CA THR A 230 -17.85 -16.05 -12.86
C THR A 230 -17.90 -16.43 -14.34
N LEU A 231 -16.75 -16.82 -14.90
CA LEU A 231 -16.65 -17.25 -16.30
C LEU A 231 -17.51 -18.49 -16.58
N PHE A 232 -17.49 -19.49 -15.71
CA PHE A 232 -18.30 -20.71 -15.85
C PHE A 232 -19.80 -20.43 -15.72
N TYR A 233 -20.23 -19.71 -14.68
CA TYR A 233 -21.65 -19.40 -14.48
C TYR A 233 -22.21 -18.53 -15.61
N PHE A 234 -21.41 -17.61 -16.16
CA PHE A 234 -21.81 -16.82 -17.32
C PHE A 234 -21.95 -17.69 -18.58
N ALA A 235 -21.02 -18.63 -18.82
CA ALA A 235 -21.14 -19.60 -19.91
C ALA A 235 -22.37 -20.50 -19.76
N ALA A 236 -22.66 -20.96 -18.53
CA ALA A 236 -23.85 -21.75 -18.21
C ALA A 236 -25.14 -20.97 -18.50
N TYR A 237 -25.20 -19.70 -18.10
CA TYR A 237 -26.31 -18.80 -18.39
C TYR A 237 -26.55 -18.66 -19.90
N GLN A 238 -25.50 -18.39 -20.69
CA GLN A 238 -25.61 -18.28 -22.15
C GLN A 238 -26.09 -19.58 -22.80
N ALA A 239 -25.55 -20.73 -22.35
CA ALA A 239 -25.92 -22.04 -22.88
C ALA A 239 -27.39 -22.39 -22.60
N LEU A 240 -27.88 -22.17 -21.38
CA LEU A 240 -29.28 -22.42 -21.02
C LEU A 240 -30.24 -21.49 -21.77
N ARG A 241 -29.88 -20.22 -21.94
CA ARG A 241 -30.67 -19.24 -22.71
C ARG A 241 -30.81 -19.64 -24.18
N SER A 242 -29.70 -20.01 -24.83
CA SER A 242 -29.69 -20.35 -26.26
C SER A 242 -30.56 -21.57 -26.60
N ARG A 243 -30.74 -22.49 -25.66
CA ARG A 243 -31.52 -23.73 -25.88
C ARG A 243 -33.04 -23.57 -25.71
N GLN A 244 -33.53 -22.39 -25.28
CA GLN A 244 -34.93 -22.20 -24.86
C GLN A 244 -35.44 -23.29 -23.88
N GLN A 245 -34.52 -23.97 -23.17
CA GLN A 245 -34.83 -25.10 -22.30
C GLN A 245 -35.13 -24.58 -20.89
N GLY A 246 -36.41 -24.43 -20.56
CA GLY A 246 -36.89 -24.28 -19.19
C GLY A 246 -36.55 -22.94 -18.51
N THR A 247 -37.13 -22.75 -17.33
CA THR A 247 -36.83 -21.64 -16.41
C THR A 247 -35.38 -21.73 -15.92
N LEU A 248 -34.64 -20.63 -16.04
CA LEU A 248 -33.28 -20.50 -15.49
C LEU A 248 -33.30 -20.75 -13.97
N PRO A 249 -32.40 -21.58 -13.41
CA PRO A 249 -32.31 -21.79 -11.96
C PRO A 249 -32.09 -20.46 -11.23
N ALA A 250 -32.84 -20.23 -10.15
CA ALA A 250 -32.77 -18.96 -9.41
C ALA A 250 -31.37 -18.77 -8.78
N GLU A 251 -30.78 -19.86 -8.29
CA GLU A 251 -29.47 -19.93 -7.66
C GLU A 251 -28.36 -19.54 -8.65
N LEU A 252 -28.46 -19.97 -9.91
CA LEU A 252 -27.51 -19.59 -10.95
C LEU A 252 -27.53 -18.09 -11.22
N ILE A 253 -28.74 -17.52 -11.33
CA ILE A 253 -28.92 -16.11 -11.63
C ILE A 253 -28.45 -15.23 -10.49
N GLU A 254 -28.85 -15.56 -9.26
CA GLU A 254 -28.42 -14.84 -8.07
C GLU A 254 -26.90 -14.90 -7.90
N ARG A 255 -26.31 -16.09 -8.08
CA ARG A 255 -24.86 -16.26 -8.00
C ARG A 255 -24.13 -15.46 -9.06
N LEU A 256 -24.60 -15.53 -10.31
CA LEU A 256 -23.99 -14.81 -11.43
C LEU A 256 -24.07 -13.29 -11.24
N LEU A 257 -25.22 -12.76 -10.80
CA LEU A 257 -25.36 -11.32 -10.54
C LEU A 257 -24.39 -10.85 -9.46
N ARG A 258 -24.25 -11.61 -8.37
CA ARG A 258 -23.28 -11.33 -7.30
C ARG A 258 -21.85 -11.29 -7.83
N ASP A 259 -21.47 -12.33 -8.57
CA ASP A 259 -20.12 -12.47 -9.13
C ASP A 259 -19.78 -11.39 -10.14
N LEU A 260 -20.72 -11.01 -11.01
CA LEU A 260 -20.51 -9.92 -11.96
C LEU A 260 -20.35 -8.57 -11.24
N LEU A 261 -21.05 -8.34 -10.13
CA LEU A 261 -20.89 -7.12 -9.33
C LEU A 261 -19.57 -7.10 -8.56
N ASP A 262 -19.17 -8.24 -7.96
CA ASP A 262 -17.92 -8.39 -7.22
C ASP A 262 -16.69 -8.27 -8.15
N GLU A 263 -16.78 -8.74 -9.40
CA GLU A 263 -15.73 -8.63 -10.42
C GLU A 263 -15.78 -7.29 -11.21
N GLU A 264 -16.54 -6.30 -10.73
CA GLU A 264 -16.65 -4.96 -11.33
C GLU A 264 -17.22 -4.92 -12.77
N LEU A 265 -18.16 -5.80 -13.09
CA LEU A 265 -18.82 -5.92 -14.41
C LEU A 265 -20.31 -5.53 -14.37
N PRO A 266 -20.67 -4.31 -13.93
CA PRO A 266 -22.06 -3.90 -13.74
C PRO A 266 -22.88 -3.89 -15.04
N SER A 267 -22.28 -3.61 -16.20
CA SER A 267 -23.00 -3.60 -17.48
C SER A 267 -23.57 -4.98 -17.82
N LEU A 268 -22.77 -6.03 -17.59
CA LEU A 268 -23.22 -7.42 -17.78
C LEU A 268 -24.24 -7.83 -16.72
N ALA A 269 -24.11 -7.35 -15.49
CA ALA A 269 -25.11 -7.60 -14.45
C ALA A 269 -26.49 -6.99 -14.83
N VAL A 270 -26.51 -5.78 -15.39
CA VAL A 270 -27.74 -5.15 -15.91
C VAL A 270 -28.30 -5.92 -17.10
N GLU A 271 -27.45 -6.37 -18.02
CA GLU A 271 -27.89 -7.19 -19.16
C GLU A 271 -28.58 -8.48 -18.69
N VAL A 272 -27.97 -9.20 -17.74
CA VAL A 272 -28.57 -10.39 -17.14
C VAL A 272 -29.89 -10.03 -16.47
N LEU A 273 -29.92 -8.96 -15.66
CA LEU A 273 -31.12 -8.51 -14.95
C LEU A 273 -32.29 -8.23 -15.90
N HIS A 274 -32.07 -7.46 -16.97
CA HIS A 274 -33.10 -7.08 -17.95
C HIS A 274 -33.66 -8.27 -18.72
N GLN A 275 -32.87 -9.33 -18.86
CA GLN A 275 -33.28 -10.55 -19.54
C GLN A 275 -34.10 -11.52 -18.67
N LEU A 276 -34.25 -11.25 -17.36
CA LEU A 276 -35.00 -12.10 -16.44
C LEU A 276 -36.53 -11.93 -16.56
N PRO A 277 -37.30 -13.03 -16.37
CA PRO A 277 -38.74 -12.96 -16.15
C PRO A 277 -39.11 -12.01 -14.99
N ALA A 278 -40.24 -11.32 -15.11
CA ALA A 278 -40.71 -10.37 -14.10
C ALA A 278 -40.77 -10.98 -12.69
N THR A 279 -41.28 -12.21 -12.57
CA THR A 279 -41.38 -12.92 -11.28
C THR A 279 -40.02 -13.15 -10.59
N GLN A 280 -38.96 -13.41 -11.37
CA GLN A 280 -37.61 -13.57 -10.82
C GLN A 280 -37.02 -12.22 -10.39
N ARG A 281 -37.24 -11.15 -11.18
CA ARG A 281 -36.84 -9.79 -10.80
C ARG A 281 -37.54 -9.31 -9.53
N ASP A 282 -38.84 -9.57 -9.41
CA ASP A 282 -39.64 -9.19 -8.24
C ASP A 282 -39.17 -9.92 -6.98
N ASN A 283 -38.75 -11.19 -7.10
CA ASN A 283 -38.17 -11.94 -5.99
C ASN A 283 -36.82 -11.36 -5.53
N LEU A 284 -35.94 -10.99 -6.47
CA LEU A 284 -34.67 -10.33 -6.16
C LEU A 284 -34.91 -8.96 -5.48
N LEU A 285 -35.84 -8.17 -6.01
CA LEU A 285 -36.19 -6.87 -5.43
C LEU A 285 -36.77 -7.01 -4.01
N ALA A 286 -37.59 -8.03 -3.79
CA ALA A 286 -38.15 -8.38 -2.48
C ALA A 286 -37.13 -8.99 -1.50
N GLY A 287 -35.87 -9.19 -1.90
CA GLY A 287 -34.82 -9.76 -1.06
C GLY A 287 -35.03 -11.24 -0.74
N LYS A 288 -35.68 -11.99 -1.63
CA LYS A 288 -35.87 -13.44 -1.49
C LYS A 288 -34.66 -14.17 -2.06
N TRP A 289 -33.63 -14.30 -1.23
CA TRP A 289 -32.36 -14.95 -1.57
C TRP A 289 -32.47 -16.48 -1.56
N THR A 290 -31.77 -17.11 -2.49
CA THR A 290 -31.73 -18.57 -2.70
C THR A 290 -30.32 -19.13 -2.52
N VAL A 291 -29.28 -18.30 -2.64
CA VAL A 291 -27.88 -18.68 -2.46
C VAL A 291 -27.45 -18.38 -1.02
N GLN A 292 -26.77 -19.31 -0.38
CA GLN A 292 -26.16 -19.12 0.94
C GLN A 292 -24.64 -19.04 0.81
N ASP A 293 -24.04 -18.04 1.47
CA ASP A 293 -22.61 -17.78 1.39
C ASP A 293 -21.88 -18.51 2.53
N ALA A 294 -21.01 -19.46 2.20
CA ALA A 294 -20.10 -20.06 3.19
C ALA A 294 -18.94 -19.09 3.46
N ARG A 295 -18.69 -18.76 4.74
CA ARG A 295 -17.41 -18.19 5.19
C ARG A 295 -16.50 -19.36 5.59
N ILE A 296 -15.33 -19.44 4.97
CA ILE A 296 -14.27 -20.35 5.44
C ILE A 296 -13.54 -19.61 6.56
N THR A 297 -13.90 -19.90 7.81
CA THR A 297 -13.13 -19.43 8.97
C THR A 297 -12.03 -20.44 9.26
N SER A 298 -10.77 -20.15 8.88
CA SER A 298 -9.65 -20.95 9.40
C SER A 298 -9.45 -20.60 10.87
N ARG A 299 -10.10 -21.35 11.76
CA ARG A 299 -9.67 -21.37 13.16
C ARG A 299 -8.52 -22.36 13.25
N LEU A 300 -7.37 -21.90 13.74
CA LEU A 300 -6.16 -22.67 14.08
C LEU A 300 -6.40 -23.89 15.01
N ASN A 301 -7.64 -24.22 15.38
CA ASN A 301 -8.01 -25.25 16.36
C ASN A 301 -9.18 -26.13 15.91
N GLY A 302 -9.29 -26.44 14.62
CA GLY A 302 -10.23 -27.46 14.13
C GLY A 302 -11.70 -27.03 14.05
N GLU A 303 -12.28 -27.34 12.89
CA GLU A 303 -13.69 -27.35 12.50
C GLU A 303 -14.42 -26.07 12.01
N SER A 304 -15.11 -26.30 10.86
CA SER A 304 -16.37 -25.76 10.33
C SER A 304 -16.35 -24.64 9.27
N GLU A 305 -17.03 -24.92 8.14
CA GLU A 305 -17.60 -23.91 7.24
C GLU A 305 -18.82 -23.31 7.93
N GLU A 306 -18.78 -22.02 8.27
CA GLU A 306 -19.97 -21.31 8.78
C GLU A 306 -20.75 -20.75 7.59
N MET A 307 -22.05 -21.04 7.55
CA MET A 307 -22.95 -20.47 6.55
C MET A 307 -23.45 -19.11 7.04
N THR A 308 -23.13 -18.05 6.31
CA THR A 308 -23.55 -16.68 6.61
C THR A 308 -24.75 -16.27 5.77
N ALA A 309 -25.51 -15.29 6.27
CA ALA A 309 -26.59 -14.68 5.50
C ALA A 309 -26.02 -14.08 4.19
N PRO A 310 -26.68 -14.29 3.04
CA PRO A 310 -26.26 -13.70 1.78
C PRO A 310 -26.22 -12.17 1.87
N GLY A 311 -25.20 -11.58 1.24
CA GLY A 311 -25.08 -10.13 1.11
C GLY A 311 -26.21 -9.53 0.28
N ASP A 312 -26.68 -8.33 0.65
CA ASP A 312 -27.74 -7.63 -0.09
C ASP A 312 -27.24 -7.16 -1.47
N LEU A 313 -27.76 -7.73 -2.55
CA LEU A 313 -27.37 -7.37 -3.93
C LEU A 313 -27.98 -6.06 -4.42
N ARG A 314 -29.03 -5.57 -3.77
CA ARG A 314 -29.83 -4.45 -4.26
C ARG A 314 -29.04 -3.14 -4.40
N PRO A 315 -28.14 -2.75 -3.47
CA PRO A 315 -27.25 -1.61 -3.67
C PRO A 315 -26.35 -1.75 -4.90
N GLY A 316 -25.77 -2.93 -5.13
CA GLY A 316 -24.92 -3.19 -6.30
C GLY A 316 -25.69 -3.10 -7.62
N LEU A 317 -26.90 -3.67 -7.68
CA LEU A 317 -27.78 -3.56 -8.85
C LEU A 317 -28.25 -2.11 -9.07
N SER A 318 -28.56 -1.37 -8.00
CA SER A 318 -28.88 0.05 -8.08
C SER A 318 -27.72 0.86 -8.65
N ALA A 319 -26.49 0.60 -8.23
CA ALA A 319 -25.29 1.25 -8.75
C ALA A 319 -25.05 0.92 -10.22
N ALA A 320 -25.25 -0.36 -10.60
CA ALA A 320 -25.10 -0.83 -11.97
C ALA A 320 -26.11 -0.17 -12.94
N LEU A 321 -27.37 -0.04 -12.54
CA LEU A 321 -28.39 0.68 -13.30
C LEU A 321 -28.09 2.18 -13.40
N LEU A 322 -27.61 2.78 -12.30
CA LEU A 322 -27.29 4.20 -12.26
C LEU A 322 -26.11 4.54 -13.19
N ILE A 323 -25.00 3.78 -13.14
CA ILE A 323 -23.85 3.99 -14.02
C ILE A 323 -24.19 3.69 -15.50
N GLY A 324 -25.17 2.82 -15.74
CA GLY A 324 -25.74 2.54 -17.07
C GLY A 324 -26.70 3.62 -17.59
N GLY A 325 -26.98 4.69 -16.82
CA GLY A 325 -27.86 5.78 -17.25
C GLY A 325 -29.36 5.54 -17.03
N ALA A 326 -29.74 4.61 -16.15
CA ALA A 326 -31.13 4.27 -15.84
C ALA A 326 -31.53 4.63 -14.38
N PRO A 327 -31.48 5.90 -13.95
CA PRO A 327 -31.73 6.29 -12.55
C PRO A 327 -33.15 5.97 -12.07
N GLN A 328 -34.14 6.02 -12.96
CA GLN A 328 -35.53 5.67 -12.61
C GLN A 328 -35.70 4.19 -12.29
N GLU A 329 -34.93 3.32 -12.95
CA GLU A 329 -34.91 1.88 -12.67
C GLU A 329 -34.08 1.57 -11.42
N ALA A 330 -33.03 2.34 -11.15
CA ALA A 330 -32.16 2.16 -9.99
C ALA A 330 -32.88 2.45 -8.66
N LYS A 331 -33.73 3.48 -8.62
CA LYS A 331 -34.37 3.98 -7.40
C LYS A 331 -35.14 2.91 -6.58
N PRO A 332 -36.00 2.07 -7.18
CA PRO A 332 -36.68 1.00 -6.45
C PRO A 332 -35.73 0.01 -5.74
N TRP A 333 -34.57 -0.28 -6.33
CA TRP A 333 -33.59 -1.19 -5.74
C TRP A 333 -32.96 -0.61 -4.46
N LEU A 334 -32.58 0.67 -4.48
CA LEU A 334 -32.12 1.38 -3.29
C LEU A 334 -33.20 1.45 -2.20
N GLU A 335 -34.45 1.70 -2.59
CA GLU A 335 -35.58 1.82 -1.67
C GLU A 335 -35.93 0.50 -0.98
N ALA A 336 -35.79 -0.61 -1.69
CA ALA A 336 -35.99 -1.95 -1.14
C ALA A 336 -34.81 -2.42 -0.28
N ALA A 337 -33.59 -1.90 -0.49
CA ALA A 337 -32.40 -2.28 0.26
C ALA A 337 -32.51 -1.92 1.75
N ALA A 338 -32.07 -2.84 2.62
CA ALA A 338 -32.14 -2.64 4.07
C ALA A 338 -31.34 -1.39 4.50
N PRO A 339 -31.82 -0.61 5.49
CA PRO A 339 -31.06 0.49 6.03
C PRO A 339 -29.78 -0.04 6.68
N VAL A 340 -28.66 0.64 6.41
CA VAL A 340 -27.38 0.37 7.06
C VAL A 340 -27.10 1.57 7.95
N SER A 341 -27.00 1.37 9.26
CA SER A 341 -26.56 2.40 10.20
C SER A 341 -25.04 2.44 10.22
N ALA A 342 -24.45 3.62 9.99
CA ALA A 342 -23.03 3.86 10.22
C ALA A 342 -22.77 4.07 11.72
N GLU A 343 -22.93 3.04 12.54
CA GLU A 343 -22.58 3.11 13.96
C GLU A 343 -21.16 2.59 14.19
N GLY A 344 -20.17 3.48 14.08
CA GLY A 344 -18.92 3.39 14.85
C GLY A 344 -17.69 2.76 14.17
N ASN A 345 -16.63 3.57 14.08
CA ASN A 345 -15.22 3.22 13.80
C ASN A 345 -14.87 2.60 12.44
N ALA A 346 -13.71 3.00 11.91
CA ALA A 346 -13.03 2.51 10.69
C ALA A 346 -12.76 0.98 10.64
N ARG A 347 -13.16 0.23 11.67
CA ARG A 347 -12.99 -1.23 11.79
C ARG A 347 -14.30 -2.02 11.70
N ASP A 348 -15.45 -1.37 11.54
CA ASP A 348 -16.73 -2.04 11.41
C ASP A 348 -16.93 -2.57 9.97
N GLU A 349 -17.37 -3.83 9.84
CA GLU A 349 -17.73 -4.47 8.56
C GLU A 349 -18.87 -3.70 7.85
N SER A 350 -19.61 -2.84 8.58
CA SER A 350 -20.72 -2.01 8.08
C SER A 350 -20.32 -0.74 7.30
N CYS A 351 -19.06 -0.29 7.38
CA CYS A 351 -18.64 1.02 6.84
C CYS A 351 -18.82 1.12 5.32
N VAL A 352 -18.33 0.14 4.56
CA VAL A 352 -18.38 0.16 3.08
C VAL A 352 -19.83 0.11 2.58
N PRO A 353 -20.71 -0.78 3.08
CA PRO A 353 -22.14 -0.73 2.74
C PRO A 353 -22.81 0.62 3.04
N ALA A 354 -22.45 1.28 4.16
CA ALA A 354 -22.98 2.60 4.49
C ALA A 354 -22.54 3.68 3.48
N LEU A 355 -21.27 3.69 3.10
CA LEU A 355 -20.73 4.59 2.07
C LEU A 355 -21.38 4.36 0.70
N GLN A 356 -21.51 3.10 0.27
CA GLN A 356 -22.18 2.74 -0.97
C GLN A 356 -23.63 3.23 -1.00
N ARG A 357 -24.36 3.06 0.12
CA ARG A 357 -25.72 3.57 0.25
C ARG A 357 -25.78 5.10 0.20
N ALA A 358 -24.85 5.78 0.86
CA ALA A 358 -24.75 7.24 0.83
C ALA A 358 -24.53 7.75 -0.60
N ILE A 359 -23.57 7.17 -1.35
CA ILE A 359 -23.31 7.50 -2.75
C ILE A 359 -24.60 7.39 -3.59
N LEU A 360 -25.33 6.27 -3.48
CA LEU A 360 -26.59 6.10 -4.21
C LEU A 360 -27.66 7.11 -3.81
N THR A 361 -27.72 7.47 -2.53
CA THR A 361 -28.70 8.44 -2.01
C THR A 361 -28.44 9.82 -2.61
N PHE A 362 -27.19 10.27 -2.67
CA PHE A 362 -26.81 11.54 -3.32
C PHE A 362 -27.26 11.62 -4.79
N HIS A 363 -27.20 10.50 -5.53
CA HIS A 363 -27.62 10.45 -6.93
C HIS A 363 -29.13 10.30 -7.13
N LEU A 364 -29.79 9.45 -6.33
CA LEU A 364 -31.18 9.02 -6.58
C LEU A 364 -32.21 9.74 -5.70
N LYS A 365 -31.77 10.36 -4.61
CA LYS A 365 -32.57 11.13 -3.66
C LYS A 365 -31.81 12.40 -3.24
N PRO A 366 -31.45 13.29 -4.19
CA PRO A 366 -30.71 14.49 -3.86
C PRO A 366 -31.53 15.37 -2.91
N GLU A 367 -31.01 15.60 -1.70
CA GLU A 367 -31.58 16.60 -0.79
C GLU A 367 -30.96 17.96 -1.14
N PRO A 368 -31.75 19.05 -1.23
CA PRO A 368 -31.23 20.37 -1.62
C PRO A 368 -30.09 20.89 -0.72
N GLU A 369 -30.02 20.42 0.52
CA GLU A 369 -29.01 20.81 1.51
C GLU A 369 -27.94 19.72 1.74
N ALA A 370 -27.96 18.63 0.97
CA ALA A 370 -26.97 17.56 1.10
C ALA A 370 -25.58 18.06 0.66
N ASP A 371 -24.62 17.92 1.56
CA ASP A 371 -23.24 18.35 1.31
C ASP A 371 -22.37 17.13 0.90
N PRO A 372 -21.83 17.09 -0.34
CA PRO A 372 -20.95 16.00 -0.79
C PRO A 372 -19.72 15.79 0.10
N PHE A 373 -19.37 16.78 0.94
CA PHE A 373 -18.37 16.63 1.99
C PHE A 373 -18.59 15.40 2.90
N GLN A 374 -19.84 15.02 3.15
CA GLN A 374 -20.15 13.84 3.96
C GLN A 374 -19.64 12.54 3.31
N LEU A 375 -19.63 12.47 1.97
CA LEU A 375 -19.09 11.32 1.25
C LEU A 375 -17.57 11.22 1.40
N LEU A 376 -16.85 12.35 1.40
CA LEU A 376 -15.40 12.38 1.66
C LEU A 376 -15.08 11.84 3.05
N VAL A 377 -15.78 12.33 4.07
CA VAL A 377 -15.56 11.90 5.46
C VAL A 377 -15.82 10.40 5.62
N LEU A 378 -16.90 9.89 5.03
CA LEU A 378 -17.22 8.46 5.07
C LEU A 378 -16.19 7.60 4.32
N GLU A 379 -15.76 8.03 3.14
CA GLU A 379 -14.72 7.32 2.37
C GLU A 379 -13.41 7.23 3.15
N GLN A 380 -12.96 8.36 3.69
CA GLN A 380 -11.73 8.42 4.48
C GLN A 380 -11.82 7.57 5.76
N SER A 381 -13.01 7.51 6.36
CA SER A 381 -13.27 6.65 7.53
C SER A 381 -13.20 5.16 7.19
N CYS A 382 -13.63 4.77 5.99
CA CYS A 382 -13.59 3.36 5.59
C CYS A 382 -12.19 2.90 5.14
N GLN A 383 -11.24 3.82 4.87
CA GLN A 383 -9.86 3.53 4.43
C GLN A 383 -9.78 2.54 3.26
N ARG A 384 -10.70 2.61 2.29
CA ARG A 384 -10.74 1.70 1.16
C ARG A 384 -10.99 2.45 -0.13
N GLY A 385 -10.04 2.32 -1.05
CA GLY A 385 -10.28 2.66 -2.45
C GLY A 385 -11.51 1.91 -2.95
N LEU A 386 -12.43 2.66 -3.56
CA LEU A 386 -13.68 2.10 -4.07
C LEU A 386 -13.46 1.55 -5.49
N PRO A 387 -13.79 0.28 -5.75
CA PRO A 387 -13.72 -0.28 -7.10
C PRO A 387 -14.77 0.33 -8.03
N TYR A 388 -14.71 0.03 -9.32
CA TYR A 388 -15.79 0.37 -10.26
C TYR A 388 -17.07 -0.41 -9.89
N PRO A 389 -18.28 0.17 -10.00
CA PRO A 389 -18.61 1.53 -10.47
C PRO A 389 -18.58 2.62 -9.39
N TRP A 390 -18.33 2.24 -8.13
CA TRP A 390 -18.44 3.13 -6.98
C TRP A 390 -17.49 4.32 -7.03
N SER A 391 -16.25 4.13 -7.50
CA SER A 391 -15.29 5.22 -7.72
C SER A 391 -15.82 6.29 -8.67
N VAL A 392 -16.47 5.89 -9.77
CA VAL A 392 -17.03 6.85 -10.74
C VAL A 392 -18.22 7.59 -10.16
N LEU A 393 -19.13 6.87 -9.50
CA LEU A 393 -20.30 7.49 -8.87
C LEU A 393 -19.90 8.46 -7.74
N LEU A 394 -18.89 8.12 -6.95
CA LEU A 394 -18.33 9.01 -5.94
C LEU A 394 -17.69 10.25 -6.59
N ALA A 395 -16.82 10.05 -7.57
CA ALA A 395 -16.15 11.15 -8.27
C ALA A 395 -17.13 12.12 -8.93
N GLN A 396 -18.24 11.64 -9.49
CA GLN A 396 -19.30 12.49 -10.05
C GLN A 396 -19.94 13.43 -9.02
N GLN A 397 -20.05 13.02 -7.75
CA GLN A 397 -20.58 13.86 -6.66
C GLN A 397 -19.53 14.84 -6.13
N LEU A 398 -18.26 14.46 -6.18
CA LEU A 398 -17.16 15.24 -5.63
C LEU A 398 -16.60 16.27 -6.61
N GLN A 399 -16.59 15.98 -7.91
CA GLN A 399 -15.83 16.73 -8.93
C GLN A 399 -16.13 18.24 -8.99
N THR A 400 -17.30 18.70 -8.54
CA THR A 400 -17.66 20.12 -8.57
C THR A 400 -16.96 20.95 -7.49
N ARG A 401 -16.71 20.37 -6.30
CA ARG A 401 -16.12 21.08 -5.14
C ARG A 401 -14.79 20.49 -4.69
N TYR A 402 -14.63 19.17 -4.86
CA TYR A 402 -13.49 18.37 -4.43
C TYR A 402 -12.88 17.65 -5.64
N SER A 403 -12.48 18.44 -6.64
CA SER A 403 -11.99 17.95 -7.93
C SER A 403 -10.67 17.16 -7.85
N LYS A 404 -9.75 17.54 -6.95
CA LYS A 404 -8.48 16.82 -6.73
C LYS A 404 -8.76 15.47 -6.07
N SER A 405 -9.55 15.44 -5.00
CA SER A 405 -10.00 14.20 -4.34
C SER A 405 -10.68 13.25 -5.34
N ALA A 406 -11.63 13.77 -6.14
CA ALA A 406 -12.30 13.01 -7.19
C ALA A 406 -11.32 12.40 -8.21
N ARG A 407 -10.31 13.16 -8.63
CA ARG A 407 -9.25 12.70 -9.54
C ARG A 407 -8.39 11.61 -8.92
N GLU A 408 -8.01 11.74 -7.65
CA GLU A 408 -7.20 10.75 -6.93
C GLU A 408 -7.92 9.41 -6.80
N PHE A 409 -9.21 9.42 -6.43
CA PHE A 409 -10.03 8.20 -6.36
C PHE A 409 -10.12 7.48 -7.72
N LEU A 410 -10.33 8.22 -8.80
CA LEU A 410 -10.35 7.65 -10.15
C LEU A 410 -8.96 7.15 -10.58
N GLY A 411 -7.90 7.86 -10.23
CA GLY A 411 -6.52 7.46 -10.51
C GLY A 411 -6.18 6.11 -9.87
N TRP A 412 -6.59 5.90 -8.62
CA TRP A 412 -6.46 4.62 -7.94
C TRP A 412 -7.24 3.51 -8.66
N ALA A 413 -8.50 3.75 -9.02
CA ALA A 413 -9.34 2.76 -9.71
C ALA A 413 -8.77 2.38 -11.09
N VAL A 414 -8.24 3.34 -11.86
CA VAL A 414 -7.53 3.08 -13.12
C VAL A 414 -6.28 2.24 -12.87
N GLY A 415 -5.51 2.53 -11.81
CA GLY A 415 -4.35 1.75 -11.41
C GLY A 415 -4.70 0.28 -11.14
N SER A 416 -5.75 0.06 -10.33
CA SER A 416 -6.26 -1.27 -9.99
C SER A 416 -6.72 -2.04 -11.24
N ALA A 417 -7.53 -1.40 -12.11
CA ALA A 417 -8.03 -2.03 -13.33
C ALA A 417 -6.89 -2.39 -14.33
N ARG A 418 -5.81 -1.61 -14.36
CA ARG A 418 -4.62 -1.92 -15.17
C ARG A 418 -3.85 -3.11 -14.61
N GLU A 419 -3.76 -3.24 -13.29
CA GLU A 419 -3.08 -4.38 -12.65
C GLU A 419 -3.83 -5.70 -12.92
N ASP A 420 -5.16 -5.70 -12.78
CA ASP A 420 -6.02 -6.85 -13.12
C ASP A 420 -5.79 -7.36 -14.55
N SER A 421 -5.60 -6.44 -15.50
CA SER A 421 -5.40 -6.77 -16.91
C SER A 421 -4.06 -7.46 -17.20
N ARG A 422 -3.06 -7.33 -16.30
CA ARG A 422 -1.69 -7.83 -16.48
C ARG A 422 -1.43 -9.16 -15.78
N THR A 423 -2.21 -9.52 -14.76
CA THR A 423 -1.93 -10.65 -13.85
C THR A 423 -2.67 -11.94 -14.20
N LYS A 424 -3.58 -11.94 -15.17
CA LYS A 424 -4.42 -13.10 -15.52
C LYS A 424 -3.97 -13.78 -16.81
N GLN A 425 -2.81 -14.45 -16.83
CA GLN A 425 -2.61 -15.52 -17.82
C GLN A 425 -3.47 -16.70 -17.37
N PRO A 426 -4.45 -17.15 -18.17
CA PRO A 426 -5.35 -18.18 -17.70
C PRO A 426 -4.60 -19.54 -17.72
N PRO A 427 -4.74 -20.36 -16.66
CA PRO A 427 -4.13 -21.69 -16.59
C PRO A 427 -4.56 -22.59 -17.76
N LEU A 428 -3.83 -23.68 -18.03
CA LEU A 428 -3.92 -24.51 -19.25
C LEU A 428 -5.36 -24.96 -19.66
N HIS A 429 -6.31 -24.98 -18.73
CA HIS A 429 -7.75 -25.22 -18.99
C HIS A 429 -8.49 -24.01 -19.60
N ALA A 430 -7.77 -22.95 -19.97
CA ALA A 430 -8.28 -21.74 -20.61
C ALA A 430 -8.86 -21.96 -22.02
N GLN A 431 -8.55 -23.10 -22.63
CA GLN A 431 -8.90 -23.42 -24.03
C GLN A 431 -10.15 -24.30 -24.15
N LEU A 432 -10.94 -24.40 -23.08
CA LEU A 432 -12.20 -25.12 -23.09
C LEU A 432 -13.23 -24.38 -23.97
N SER A 433 -13.76 -25.08 -24.97
CA SER A 433 -14.68 -24.52 -25.98
C SER A 433 -15.95 -23.95 -25.36
N PHE A 434 -16.45 -24.55 -24.28
CA PHE A 434 -17.61 -24.06 -23.55
C PHE A 434 -17.42 -22.64 -22.99
N LEU A 435 -16.20 -22.28 -22.60
CA LEU A 435 -15.90 -21.00 -21.97
C LEU A 435 -15.51 -19.91 -22.98
N THR A 436 -15.31 -20.24 -24.26
CA THR A 436 -14.71 -19.32 -25.25
C THR A 436 -15.53 -18.04 -25.45
N GLN A 437 -16.84 -18.15 -25.65
CA GLN A 437 -17.72 -16.98 -25.87
C GLN A 437 -17.83 -16.11 -24.62
N ALA A 438 -18.03 -16.74 -23.45
CA ALA A 438 -18.10 -16.06 -22.17
C ALA A 438 -16.79 -15.29 -21.90
N ARG A 439 -15.63 -15.92 -22.15
CA ARG A 439 -14.31 -15.31 -21.98
C ARG A 439 -14.16 -14.06 -22.84
N ALA A 440 -14.45 -14.17 -24.14
CA ALA A 440 -14.35 -13.03 -25.05
C ALA A 440 -15.25 -11.87 -24.61
N THR A 441 -16.44 -12.17 -24.07
CA THR A 441 -17.38 -11.16 -23.56
C THR A 441 -16.82 -10.46 -22.32
N LEU A 442 -16.34 -11.23 -21.34
CA LEU A 442 -15.77 -10.70 -20.10
C LEU A 442 -14.50 -9.87 -20.37
N GLU A 443 -13.61 -10.33 -21.25
CA GLU A 443 -12.41 -9.60 -21.66
C GLU A 443 -12.73 -8.30 -22.41
N ALA A 444 -13.78 -8.31 -23.24
CA ALA A 444 -14.26 -7.10 -23.91
C ALA A 444 -14.81 -6.08 -22.89
N GLU A 445 -15.56 -6.54 -21.89
CA GLU A 445 -16.11 -5.67 -20.84
C GLU A 445 -15.01 -5.13 -19.91
N ASP A 446 -13.95 -5.90 -19.61
CA ASP A 446 -12.80 -5.38 -18.85
C ASP A 446 -12.12 -4.21 -19.59
N LYS A 447 -11.93 -4.34 -20.90
CA LYS A 447 -11.38 -3.26 -21.75
C LYS A 447 -12.32 -2.06 -21.77
N ALA A 448 -13.63 -2.29 -21.86
CA ALA A 448 -14.62 -1.23 -21.82
C ALA A 448 -14.63 -0.52 -20.45
N ARG A 449 -14.57 -1.27 -19.34
CA ARG A 449 -14.44 -0.75 -17.96
C ARG A 449 -13.24 0.17 -17.83
N LEU A 450 -12.05 -0.29 -18.25
CA LEU A 450 -10.84 0.53 -18.21
C LEU A 450 -10.99 1.81 -19.03
N THR A 451 -11.55 1.72 -20.24
CA THR A 451 -11.79 2.89 -21.10
C THR A 451 -12.75 3.90 -20.44
N ARG A 452 -13.81 3.42 -19.77
CA ARG A 452 -14.75 4.29 -19.03
C ARG A 452 -14.07 4.99 -17.86
N LEU A 453 -13.26 4.25 -17.09
CA LEU A 453 -12.49 4.82 -15.97
C LEU A 453 -11.49 5.87 -16.45
N GLU A 454 -10.72 5.60 -17.51
CA GLU A 454 -9.77 6.54 -18.09
C GLU A 454 -10.46 7.79 -18.64
N SER A 455 -11.64 7.62 -19.25
CA SER A 455 -12.45 8.74 -19.74
C SER A 455 -12.98 9.61 -18.59
N ALA A 456 -13.46 8.99 -17.52
CA ALA A 456 -13.91 9.71 -16.31
C ALA A 456 -12.75 10.48 -15.67
N LEU A 457 -11.56 9.88 -15.59
CA LEU A 457 -10.37 10.52 -15.06
C LEU A 457 -9.92 11.71 -15.94
N ALA A 458 -9.97 11.55 -17.27
CA ALA A 458 -9.62 12.60 -18.22
C ALA A 458 -10.58 13.79 -18.22
N ALA A 459 -11.83 13.60 -17.77
CA ALA A 459 -12.82 14.67 -17.65
C ALA A 459 -12.49 15.66 -16.52
N ILE A 460 -11.65 15.27 -15.56
CA ILE A 460 -11.21 16.13 -14.44
C ILE A 460 -9.82 16.71 -14.79
N PRO A 461 -9.61 18.04 -14.70
CA PRO A 461 -8.32 18.67 -15.02
C PRO A 461 -7.14 18.12 -14.20
N GLU A 462 -5.93 18.11 -14.77
CA GLU A 462 -4.70 17.71 -14.04
C GLU A 462 -4.33 18.68 -12.91
N GLN A 463 -4.65 19.96 -13.07
CA GLN A 463 -4.43 21.02 -12.08
C GLN A 463 -5.63 21.17 -11.13
N ALA A 464 -6.42 20.12 -10.95
CA ALA A 464 -7.54 20.11 -10.02
C ALA A 464 -7.07 20.46 -8.60
N SER A 465 -7.85 21.28 -7.91
CA SER A 465 -7.59 21.68 -6.53
C SER A 465 -8.88 21.57 -5.73
N ASP A 466 -8.74 21.12 -4.49
CA ASP A 466 -9.81 21.14 -3.50
C ASP A 466 -9.71 22.34 -2.57
N VAL A 467 -8.61 23.08 -2.67
CA VAL A 467 -8.43 24.34 -1.96
C VAL A 467 -9.35 25.35 -2.63
N GLN A 468 -10.30 25.90 -1.86
CA GLN A 468 -11.08 27.03 -2.35
C GLN A 468 -10.08 28.13 -2.74
N PRO A 469 -10.11 28.64 -3.99
CA PRO A 469 -9.18 29.66 -4.40
C PRO A 469 -9.29 30.82 -3.42
N THR A 470 -8.19 31.09 -2.71
CA THR A 470 -8.06 32.36 -2.00
C THR A 470 -8.24 33.41 -3.08
N ALA A 471 -9.15 34.37 -2.88
CA ALA A 471 -9.55 35.32 -3.93
C ALA A 471 -8.40 36.23 -4.42
N GLN A 472 -7.19 36.03 -3.91
CA GLN A 472 -6.00 36.79 -4.26
C GLN A 472 -4.85 35.84 -4.60
N PRO A 473 -4.17 36.03 -5.74
CA PRO A 473 -2.95 35.31 -6.04
C PRO A 473 -1.92 35.54 -4.94
N ASP A 474 -1.06 34.53 -4.74
CA ASP A 474 0.06 34.60 -3.82
C ASP A 474 1.10 35.64 -4.30
N PRO A 475 1.26 36.77 -3.61
CA PRO A 475 2.15 37.84 -4.04
C PRO A 475 3.63 37.45 -3.92
N LEU A 476 3.99 36.46 -3.09
CA LEU A 476 5.38 36.03 -2.88
C LEU A 476 5.79 34.91 -3.84
N ALA A 477 4.86 34.24 -4.51
CA ALA A 477 5.15 33.12 -5.41
C ALA A 477 6.21 33.44 -6.49
N SER A 478 6.19 34.66 -7.05
CA SER A 478 7.22 35.06 -8.02
C SER A 478 8.58 35.28 -7.38
N ARG A 479 8.63 35.91 -6.20
CA ARG A 479 9.88 36.12 -5.46
C ARG A 479 10.50 34.80 -5.03
N ILE A 480 9.72 33.88 -4.49
CA ILE A 480 10.20 32.55 -4.09
C ILE A 480 10.73 31.76 -5.29
N ARG A 481 10.07 31.84 -6.45
CA ARG A 481 10.60 31.24 -7.68
C ARG A 481 11.93 31.86 -8.12
N GLU A 482 12.07 33.17 -8.03
CA GLU A 482 13.34 33.87 -8.32
C GLU A 482 14.43 33.43 -7.35
N LEU A 483 14.13 33.41 -6.04
CA LEU A 483 15.04 32.95 -5.01
C LEU A 483 15.46 31.52 -5.32
N LEU A 484 14.52 30.59 -5.54
CA LEU A 484 14.79 29.19 -5.88
C LEU A 484 15.62 29.00 -7.17
N ALA A 485 15.50 29.91 -8.13
CA ALA A 485 16.27 29.89 -9.36
C ALA A 485 17.68 30.51 -9.23
N ALA A 486 17.96 31.24 -8.14
CA ALA A 486 19.24 31.88 -7.92
C ALA A 486 20.36 30.84 -7.73
N PRO A 487 21.61 31.15 -8.14
CA PRO A 487 22.77 30.29 -7.88
C PRO A 487 22.93 30.03 -6.38
N PRO A 488 23.27 28.80 -5.96
CA PRO A 488 23.40 28.48 -4.55
C PRO A 488 24.56 29.25 -3.91
N ALA A 489 24.33 29.81 -2.72
CA ALA A 489 25.37 30.47 -1.95
C ALA A 489 26.32 29.39 -1.38
N SER A 490 27.53 29.29 -1.93
CA SER A 490 28.56 28.37 -1.44
C SER A 490 29.80 29.16 -1.03
N PRO A 491 29.97 29.47 0.26
CA PRO A 491 31.16 30.17 0.75
C PRO A 491 32.40 29.27 0.74
N PHE A 492 32.22 27.96 0.51
CA PHE A 492 33.30 26.98 0.53
C PHE A 492 33.93 26.75 -0.84
N THR A 493 35.25 26.68 -0.85
CA THR A 493 36.07 26.21 -1.97
C THR A 493 36.66 24.83 -1.67
N GLU A 494 36.63 23.93 -2.66
CA GLU A 494 37.17 22.56 -2.55
C GLU A 494 38.66 22.52 -2.91
N HIS A 495 39.48 21.90 -2.05
CA HIS A 495 40.91 21.74 -2.24
C HIS A 495 41.36 20.29 -1.95
N PRO A 496 42.41 19.76 -2.61
CA PRO A 496 43.00 18.48 -2.26
C PRO A 496 43.67 18.52 -0.87
N LEU A 497 43.43 17.51 -0.04
CA LEU A 497 44.03 17.42 1.31
C LEU A 497 45.57 17.34 1.26
N SER A 498 46.15 16.86 0.17
CA SER A 498 47.61 16.88 -0.06
C SER A 498 48.20 18.29 -0.14
N GLU A 499 47.38 19.28 -0.48
CA GLU A 499 47.78 20.70 -0.58
C GLU A 499 47.49 21.47 0.71
N ALA A 500 47.02 20.78 1.76
CA ALA A 500 46.69 21.42 3.03
C ALA A 500 47.93 22.12 3.65
N PRO A 501 47.81 23.39 4.06
CA PRO A 501 48.92 24.12 4.68
C PRO A 501 49.41 23.43 5.95
N LYS A 502 50.73 23.39 6.16
CA LYS A 502 51.29 22.92 7.44
C LYS A 502 50.88 23.89 8.57
N PRO A 503 50.45 23.39 9.74
CA PRO A 503 50.01 24.25 10.84
C PRO A 503 51.12 25.22 11.26
N LYS A 504 50.85 26.53 11.27
CA LYS A 504 51.75 27.52 11.88
C LYS A 504 51.74 27.33 13.41
N ALA A 505 52.90 27.45 14.04
CA ALA A 505 53.09 27.17 15.47
C ALA A 505 52.29 28.07 16.44
N ALA A 506 51.60 29.11 15.96
CA ALA A 506 51.05 30.21 16.76
C ALA A 506 49.67 29.96 17.41
N ALA A 507 48.93 28.91 17.02
CA ALA A 507 47.68 28.54 17.69
C ALA A 507 47.56 27.01 17.79
N ARG A 508 47.94 26.44 18.95
CA ARG A 508 47.80 24.99 19.20
C ARG A 508 46.34 24.64 19.51
N TRP A 509 45.53 24.51 18.47
CA TRP A 509 44.23 23.87 18.58
C TRP A 509 44.40 22.40 18.98
N SER A 510 43.64 21.96 19.97
CA SER A 510 43.69 20.58 20.49
C SER A 510 42.32 19.91 20.36
N PRO A 511 42.23 18.68 19.84
CA PRO A 511 40.97 17.94 19.75
C PRO A 511 40.34 17.70 21.13
N ILE A 512 39.01 17.78 21.20
CA ILE A 512 38.23 17.42 22.40
C ILE A 512 37.60 16.05 22.16
N LYS A 513 37.86 15.09 23.05
CA LYS A 513 37.35 13.73 22.91
C LYS A 513 35.92 13.57 23.43
N GLU A 514 35.62 14.05 24.64
CA GLU A 514 34.30 13.91 25.28
C GLU A 514 34.05 15.05 26.29
N GLY A 515 32.80 15.24 26.73
CA GLY A 515 32.43 16.12 27.85
C GLY A 515 31.86 17.51 27.50
N LEU A 516 31.65 17.82 26.22
CA LEU A 516 30.92 19.02 25.81
C LEU A 516 29.41 18.77 25.85
N LYS A 517 28.64 19.76 26.32
CA LYS A 517 27.18 19.78 26.23
C LYS A 517 26.77 20.79 25.15
N PRO A 518 26.53 20.36 23.91
CA PRO A 518 25.95 21.24 22.90
C PRO A 518 24.52 21.64 23.29
N PRO A 519 23.96 22.73 22.71
CA PRO A 519 22.54 23.02 22.84
C PRO A 519 21.70 21.84 22.33
N GLU A 520 20.44 21.75 22.78
CA GLU A 520 19.57 20.66 22.34
C GLU A 520 19.41 20.65 20.81
N GLY A 521 19.20 19.48 20.21
CA GLY A 521 19.03 19.37 18.75
C GLY A 521 20.32 19.51 17.92
N PHE A 522 21.50 19.63 18.56
CA PHE A 522 22.80 19.57 17.90
C PHE A 522 23.54 18.28 18.24
N ARG A 523 23.95 17.53 17.20
CA ARG A 523 24.76 16.32 17.33
C ARG A 523 26.22 16.63 17.01
N PRO A 524 27.17 16.48 17.96
CA PRO A 524 28.56 16.84 17.73
C PRO A 524 29.22 15.95 16.67
N VAL A 525 30.04 16.55 15.81
CA VAL A 525 30.85 15.86 14.78
C VAL A 525 32.33 15.93 15.12
N ARG A 526 32.84 17.14 15.41
CA ARG A 526 34.24 17.42 15.71
C ARG A 526 34.35 18.65 16.60
N ALA A 527 35.22 18.61 17.60
CA ALA A 527 35.46 19.76 18.47
C ALA A 527 36.96 20.00 18.72
N GLU A 528 37.34 21.27 18.76
CA GLU A 528 38.71 21.72 19.04
C GLU A 528 38.71 22.87 20.03
N ARG A 529 39.77 22.94 20.86
CA ARG A 529 39.98 24.02 21.82
C ARG A 529 41.30 24.75 21.60
N SER A 530 41.30 26.05 21.87
CA SER A 530 42.48 26.88 22.02
C SER A 530 42.29 27.79 23.23
N GLY A 531 42.97 27.49 24.34
CA GLY A 531 42.69 28.13 25.64
C GLY A 531 41.26 27.85 26.12
N LYS A 532 40.47 28.92 26.37
CA LYS A 532 39.04 28.83 26.72
C LYS A 532 38.12 28.83 25.50
N ARG A 533 38.65 29.14 24.31
CA ARG A 533 37.87 29.15 23.07
C ARG A 533 37.66 27.71 22.60
N VAL A 534 36.42 27.36 22.30
CA VAL A 534 36.02 26.04 21.78
C VAL A 534 35.25 26.25 20.49
N LEU A 535 35.62 25.49 19.47
CA LEU A 535 34.87 25.35 18.24
C LEU A 535 34.28 23.95 18.19
N LEU A 536 33.00 23.86 17.88
CA LEU A 536 32.26 22.62 17.70
C LEU A 536 31.59 22.64 16.33
N LEU A 537 31.99 21.69 15.48
CA LEU A 537 31.24 21.31 14.30
C LEU A 537 30.15 20.32 14.72
N ALA A 538 28.90 20.63 14.41
CA ALA A 538 27.74 19.80 14.76
C ALA A 538 26.79 19.63 13.57
N LEU A 539 25.95 18.60 13.66
CA LEU A 539 24.84 18.35 12.76
C LEU A 539 23.54 18.76 13.43
N SER A 540 22.64 19.40 12.68
CA SER A 540 21.29 19.70 13.14
C SER A 540 20.30 19.71 11.99
N GLN A 541 19.06 19.28 12.28
CA GLN A 541 17.95 19.29 11.34
C GLN A 541 17.09 20.55 11.40
N ARG A 542 17.46 21.55 12.23
CA ARG A 542 16.68 22.78 12.48
C ARG A 542 16.31 23.58 11.22
N LEU A 543 17.19 23.61 10.21
CA LEU A 543 16.92 24.19 8.87
C LEU A 543 16.91 23.12 7.76
N ASP A 544 17.06 21.84 8.12
CA ASP A 544 17.23 20.73 7.19
C ASP A 544 16.52 19.45 7.70
N PRO A 545 15.16 19.43 7.68
CA PRO A 545 14.37 18.31 8.21
C PRO A 545 14.38 17.12 7.25
N VAL A 546 15.37 16.25 7.42
CA VAL A 546 15.61 15.07 6.56
C VAL A 546 15.16 13.77 7.22
N GLY A 547 14.61 13.83 8.43
CA GLY A 547 14.15 12.66 9.18
C GLY A 547 15.31 11.72 9.50
N GLU A 548 15.10 10.43 9.30
CA GLU A 548 16.11 9.39 9.58
C GLU A 548 17.17 9.23 8.46
N VAL A 549 17.07 10.01 7.38
CA VAL A 549 17.98 9.87 6.22
C VAL A 549 19.40 10.37 6.52
N SER A 550 19.56 11.47 7.26
CA SER A 550 20.87 11.98 7.67
C SER A 550 20.78 12.88 8.92
N GLY A 551 21.91 13.45 9.36
CA GLY A 551 21.94 14.41 10.47
C GLY A 551 21.49 15.84 10.12
N GLY A 552 21.12 16.12 8.87
CA GLY A 552 20.76 17.47 8.41
C GLY A 552 21.95 18.31 7.97
N GLY A 553 21.91 19.60 8.30
CA GLY A 553 22.92 20.60 7.97
C GLY A 553 24.09 20.61 8.96
N TYR A 554 25.26 21.07 8.51
CA TYR A 554 26.43 21.31 9.36
C TYR A 554 26.41 22.73 9.92
N TRP A 555 26.80 22.83 11.19
CA TRP A 555 26.81 24.07 11.96
C TRP A 555 28.14 24.22 12.69
N LEU A 556 28.63 25.46 12.76
CA LEU A 556 29.79 25.83 13.56
C LEU A 556 29.34 26.59 14.81
N LEU A 557 29.58 25.99 15.97
CA LEU A 557 29.28 26.57 17.27
C LEU A 557 30.57 27.04 17.93
N GLU A 558 30.58 28.27 18.43
CA GLU A 558 31.71 28.88 19.12
C GLU A 558 31.37 29.18 20.58
N SER A 559 32.30 28.83 21.47
CA SER A 559 32.23 29.10 22.90
C SER A 559 33.49 29.83 23.36
N GLN A 560 33.34 30.85 24.20
CA GLN A 560 34.47 31.56 24.83
C GLN A 560 34.83 31.06 26.25
N ASN A 561 34.03 30.16 26.84
CA ASN A 561 34.16 29.73 28.24
C ASN A 561 34.33 28.21 28.41
N GLY A 562 35.02 27.56 27.46
CA GLY A 562 35.34 26.14 27.56
C GLY A 562 34.18 25.19 27.25
N GLY A 563 33.13 25.67 26.58
CA GLY A 563 31.97 24.88 26.17
C GLY A 563 30.81 24.92 27.16
N GLN A 564 30.76 25.93 28.05
CA GLN A 564 29.65 26.11 28.99
C GLN A 564 28.50 26.88 28.34
N THR A 565 28.80 27.88 27.50
CA THR A 565 27.81 28.62 26.72
C THR A 565 28.30 28.82 25.29
N TRP A 566 27.38 28.79 24.34
CA TRP A 566 27.67 28.93 22.91
C TRP A 566 27.25 30.33 22.47
N SER A 567 28.22 31.21 22.18
CA SER A 567 27.99 32.62 21.89
C SER A 567 27.74 32.93 20.41
N SER A 568 28.09 31.99 19.52
CA SER A 568 27.85 32.10 18.08
C SER A 568 27.50 30.72 17.53
N ILE A 569 26.41 30.64 16.78
CA ILE A 569 25.94 29.43 16.11
C ILE A 569 25.77 29.80 14.63
N LEU A 570 26.61 29.25 13.76
CA LEU A 570 26.66 29.62 12.35
C LEU A 570 26.25 28.44 11.49
N TYR A 571 25.26 28.65 10.62
CA TYR A 571 24.93 27.70 9.58
C TYR A 571 26.01 27.74 8.49
N THR A 572 26.44 26.57 8.02
CA THR A 572 27.51 26.51 7.02
C THR A 572 27.01 26.39 5.58
N GLY A 573 25.71 26.17 5.36
CA GLY A 573 25.17 25.80 4.05
C GLY A 573 25.52 24.37 3.59
N LEU A 574 26.42 23.67 4.30
CA LEU A 574 26.79 22.29 3.98
C LEU A 574 25.80 21.30 4.60
N ARG A 575 25.49 20.21 3.90
CA ARG A 575 24.59 19.15 4.37
C ARG A 575 25.24 17.77 4.34
N GLN A 576 24.92 16.92 5.33
CA GLN A 576 25.44 15.56 5.36
C GLN A 576 24.92 14.76 4.15
N TYR A 577 25.85 14.13 3.41
CA TYR A 577 25.61 13.38 2.18
C TYR A 577 25.18 14.22 0.97
N ARG A 578 25.35 15.56 1.05
CA ARG A 578 25.01 16.52 -0.02
C ARG A 578 26.06 17.61 -0.26
N PRO A 579 27.10 17.29 -1.04
CA PRO A 579 27.59 15.94 -1.28
C PRO A 579 28.56 15.49 -0.17
N TYR A 580 28.79 16.30 0.86
CA TYR A 580 29.93 16.11 1.76
C TYR A 580 29.60 15.31 3.04
N GLU A 581 30.57 14.51 3.46
CA GLU A 581 30.68 13.95 4.81
C GLU A 581 31.95 14.54 5.45
N LEU A 582 31.78 15.30 6.54
CA LEU A 582 32.88 15.98 7.23
C LEU A 582 33.55 15.04 8.22
N ALA A 583 34.88 15.11 8.29
CA ALA A 583 35.67 14.20 9.11
C ALA A 583 35.45 14.45 10.62
N THR A 584 35.17 13.38 11.37
CA THR A 584 35.05 13.42 12.83
C THR A 584 36.41 13.59 13.53
N LYS A 585 37.51 13.27 12.83
CA LYS A 585 38.90 13.42 13.28
C LYS A 585 39.74 13.87 12.10
N SER A 586 40.63 14.83 12.32
CA SER A 586 41.52 15.34 11.27
C SER A 586 42.75 16.00 11.90
N SER A 587 43.86 15.98 11.17
CA SER A 587 45.10 16.67 11.54
C SER A 587 45.13 18.14 11.09
N LEU A 588 44.19 18.55 10.23
CA LEU A 588 44.02 19.92 9.74
C LEU A 588 43.25 20.74 10.77
N PRO A 589 43.83 21.75 11.43
CA PRO A 589 43.11 22.58 12.40
C PRO A 589 41.85 23.20 11.78
N MET A 590 40.74 23.23 12.54
CA MET A 590 39.48 23.79 12.01
C MET A 590 39.59 25.28 11.69
N LEU A 591 40.37 26.03 12.46
CA LEU A 591 40.49 27.49 12.27
C LEU A 591 41.95 27.95 12.26
N GLU A 592 42.32 28.70 11.23
CA GLU A 592 43.57 29.47 11.19
C GLU A 592 43.26 30.94 10.88
N GLY A 593 43.51 31.84 11.85
CA GLY A 593 43.07 33.23 11.74
C GLY A 593 41.54 33.29 11.65
N ASP A 594 41.04 33.78 10.51
CA ASP A 594 39.61 33.86 10.19
C ASP A 594 39.18 32.82 9.13
N THR A 595 40.07 31.90 8.75
CA THR A 595 39.83 30.90 7.72
C THR A 595 39.44 29.56 8.34
N LEU A 596 38.20 29.13 8.08
CA LEU A 596 37.66 27.83 8.45
C LEU A 596 38.14 26.77 7.44
N ARG A 597 38.66 25.64 7.95
CA ARG A 597 39.09 24.50 7.15
C ARG A 597 38.51 23.20 7.65
N LEU A 598 37.76 22.51 6.81
CA LEU A 598 37.02 21.30 7.16
C LEU A 598 37.49 20.16 6.27
N GLU A 599 38.18 19.17 6.84
CA GLU A 599 38.48 17.93 6.12
C GLU A 599 37.16 17.23 5.77
N ALA A 600 37.02 16.84 4.50
CA ALA A 600 35.79 16.34 3.95
C ALA A 600 36.04 15.17 2.98
N SER A 601 35.01 14.38 2.77
CA SER A 601 34.89 13.50 1.62
C SER A 601 33.57 13.75 0.91
N VAL A 602 33.55 13.55 -0.39
CA VAL A 602 32.30 13.43 -1.15
C VAL A 602 31.73 12.05 -0.84
N ARG A 603 30.50 12.01 -0.37
CA ARG A 603 29.64 10.83 -0.21
C ARG A 603 28.21 11.24 -0.54
N GLU A 604 27.94 11.40 -1.83
CA GLU A 604 26.67 11.92 -2.33
C GLU A 604 25.62 10.81 -2.34
N LEU A 605 24.49 11.00 -1.65
CA LEU A 605 23.42 10.01 -1.60
C LEU A 605 22.67 9.92 -2.95
N GLU A 606 22.37 8.70 -3.40
CA GLU A 606 21.43 8.48 -4.50
C GLU A 606 19.99 8.65 -3.99
N GLU A 607 19.38 9.81 -4.24
CA GLU A 607 18.05 10.14 -3.71
C GLU A 607 16.94 9.14 -4.09
N LYS A 608 17.04 8.52 -5.27
CA LYS A 608 16.07 7.50 -5.73
C LYS A 608 16.15 6.19 -4.94
N SER A 609 17.24 5.97 -4.19
CA SER A 609 17.42 4.79 -3.35
C SER A 609 16.76 4.92 -1.97
N ILE A 610 16.27 6.11 -1.59
CA ILE A 610 15.67 6.33 -0.28
C ILE A 610 14.33 5.59 -0.21
N THR A 611 14.24 4.66 0.74
CA THR A 611 13.01 3.96 1.15
C THR A 611 12.72 4.29 2.61
N PHE A 612 11.50 4.04 3.08
CA PHE A 612 11.12 4.21 4.49
C PHE A 612 10.60 2.88 5.05
N PRO A 613 11.13 2.40 6.20
CA PRO A 613 12.31 2.92 6.91
C PRO A 613 13.58 2.88 6.04
N PRO A 614 14.58 3.78 6.26
CA PRO A 614 15.75 3.91 5.40
C PRO A 614 16.69 2.70 5.50
N ILE A 615 16.42 1.68 4.70
CA ILE A 615 17.24 0.46 4.59
C ILE A 615 17.97 0.48 3.24
N GLY A 616 19.29 0.30 3.25
CA GLY A 616 20.08 0.11 2.02
C GLY A 616 20.35 1.39 1.21
N LEU A 617 20.54 2.54 1.87
CA LEU A 617 20.96 3.80 1.25
C LEU A 617 22.20 3.62 0.36
N ARG A 618 22.14 4.09 -0.89
CA ARG A 618 23.23 3.97 -1.87
C ARG A 618 23.96 5.28 -2.08
N THR A 619 25.28 5.22 -2.23
CA THR A 619 26.09 6.38 -2.60
C THR A 619 26.21 6.48 -4.12
N LYS A 620 25.87 7.63 -4.68
CA LYS A 620 26.02 7.97 -6.11
C LYS A 620 27.47 8.30 -6.47
N ARG A 621 28.19 9.01 -5.59
CA ARG A 621 29.56 9.48 -5.81
C ARG A 621 30.37 9.46 -4.53
N GLU A 622 31.59 8.92 -4.61
CA GLU A 622 32.57 8.98 -3.52
C GLU A 622 33.90 9.58 -3.98
N LYS A 623 34.47 10.48 -3.15
CA LYS A 623 35.82 11.05 -3.34
C LYS A 623 36.39 11.39 -1.97
N LYS A 624 37.61 10.92 -1.68
CA LYS A 624 38.31 11.16 -0.41
C LYS A 624 39.49 12.12 -0.60
N GLY A 625 40.04 12.58 0.52
CA GLY A 625 41.25 13.41 0.52
C GLY A 625 40.98 14.85 0.08
N LEU A 626 39.91 15.44 0.60
CA LEU A 626 39.54 16.84 0.34
C LEU A 626 39.53 17.63 1.64
N PHE A 627 39.68 18.94 1.51
CA PHE A 627 39.24 19.88 2.54
C PHE A 627 38.47 21.03 1.90
N LEU A 628 37.54 21.57 2.67
CA LEU A 628 36.74 22.73 2.33
C LEU A 628 37.29 23.94 3.06
N GLN A 629 37.36 25.08 2.38
CA GLN A 629 37.83 26.34 2.95
C GLN A 629 36.84 27.47 2.73
N ALA A 630 36.52 28.21 3.79
CA ALA A 630 35.70 29.43 3.77
C ALA A 630 36.25 30.44 4.80
N SER A 631 35.95 31.72 4.65
CA SER A 631 36.16 32.70 5.71
C SER A 631 35.00 32.70 6.70
N LEU A 632 35.26 32.99 7.99
CA LEU A 632 34.17 33.14 8.96
C LEU A 632 33.33 34.39 8.68
N ALA A 633 33.90 35.42 8.03
CA ALA A 633 33.17 36.59 7.59
C ALA A 633 32.06 36.23 6.58
N GLU A 634 32.35 35.39 5.58
CA GLU A 634 31.35 34.92 4.61
C GLU A 634 30.21 34.14 5.27
N LEU A 635 30.50 33.34 6.32
CA LEU A 635 29.46 32.61 7.08
C LEU A 635 28.61 33.51 7.98
N ARG A 636 29.05 34.74 8.24
CA ARG A 636 28.37 35.73 9.08
C ARG A 636 27.76 36.85 8.26
N ASN A 637 27.90 36.81 6.94
CA ASN A 637 27.38 37.87 6.10
C ASN A 637 25.86 37.95 6.27
N ASP A 638 25.39 39.17 6.46
CA ASP A 638 24.02 39.56 6.73
C ASP A 638 23.89 40.91 6.00
N THR A 639 23.36 40.84 4.78
CA THR A 639 23.51 41.89 3.78
C THR A 639 22.58 43.08 4.05
N ASP A 640 21.41 42.87 4.63
CA ASP A 640 20.47 43.91 5.04
C ASP A 640 20.50 44.26 6.54
N ALA A 641 21.31 43.53 7.32
CA ALA A 641 21.57 43.74 8.74
C ALA A 641 20.32 43.58 9.63
N ASP A 642 19.40 42.70 9.25
CA ASP A 642 18.22 42.35 10.04
C ASP A 642 18.52 41.36 11.18
N GLY A 643 19.71 40.74 11.17
CA GLY A 643 20.19 39.77 12.16
C GLY A 643 20.19 38.31 11.70
N LEU A 644 19.70 38.03 10.48
CA LEU A 644 19.63 36.73 9.85
C LEU A 644 20.73 36.61 8.77
N PRO A 645 21.70 35.68 8.89
CA PRO A 645 22.75 35.57 7.87
C PRO A 645 22.21 35.13 6.51
N ASP A 646 22.79 35.62 5.41
CA ASP A 646 22.35 35.34 4.03
C ASP A 646 22.20 33.82 3.73
N LEU A 647 23.05 32.97 4.34
CA LEU A 647 22.98 31.51 4.17
C LEU A 647 21.76 30.87 4.85
N VAL A 648 21.28 31.50 5.91
CA VAL A 648 20.06 31.09 6.62
C VAL A 648 18.85 31.55 5.82
N GLU A 649 18.87 32.79 5.34
CA GLU A 649 17.85 33.35 4.46
C GLU A 649 17.68 32.56 3.18
N GLU A 650 18.77 32.14 2.54
CA GLU A 650 18.71 31.27 1.37
C GLU A 650 17.89 29.99 1.66
N ARG A 651 18.05 29.44 2.87
CA ARG A 651 17.36 28.21 3.27
C ARG A 651 15.90 28.46 3.65
N LEU A 652 15.62 29.64 4.21
CA LEU A 652 14.28 30.12 4.55
C LEU A 652 13.58 30.80 3.36
N LEU A 653 14.23 30.89 2.21
CA LEU A 653 13.72 31.55 1.01
C LEU A 653 13.14 32.95 1.33
N THR A 654 13.89 33.71 2.14
CA THR A 654 13.76 35.16 2.31
C THR A 654 14.78 35.87 1.41
N ASP A 655 14.63 37.17 1.24
CA ASP A 655 15.46 37.99 0.37
C ASP A 655 16.56 38.69 1.15
N PRO A 656 17.85 38.32 0.95
CA PRO A 656 18.96 38.84 1.75
C PRO A 656 19.27 40.33 1.57
N ASN A 657 18.49 41.04 0.75
CA ASN A 657 18.66 42.48 0.52
C ASN A 657 17.51 43.29 1.11
N VAL A 658 16.56 42.64 1.77
CA VAL A 658 15.31 43.23 2.24
C VAL A 658 14.97 42.65 3.61
N ALA A 659 15.19 43.46 4.65
CA ALA A 659 15.03 43.04 6.04
C ALA A 659 13.60 42.54 6.41
N ASP A 660 12.60 42.84 5.59
CA ASP A 660 11.20 42.41 5.71
C ASP A 660 10.75 41.92 4.32
N SER A 661 10.92 40.63 4.07
CA SER A 661 10.80 40.05 2.72
C SER A 661 9.38 40.07 2.17
N ASP A 662 8.36 39.98 3.04
CA ASP A 662 6.96 39.94 2.65
C ASP A 662 6.21 41.26 2.88
N ALA A 663 6.90 42.26 3.42
CA ALA A 663 6.44 43.62 3.68
C ALA A 663 5.25 43.67 4.66
N ASP A 664 5.22 42.77 5.65
CA ASP A 664 4.19 42.73 6.68
C ASP A 664 4.45 43.68 7.87
N GLY A 665 5.68 44.21 7.96
CA GLY A 665 6.14 45.15 8.97
C GLY A 665 6.99 44.53 10.09
N LEU A 666 7.26 43.23 10.06
CA LEU A 666 8.23 42.53 10.92
C LEU A 666 9.49 42.21 10.12
N SER A 667 10.66 42.20 10.76
CA SER A 667 11.87 41.74 10.08
C SER A 667 11.88 40.21 9.97
N ASP A 668 12.57 39.66 8.96
CA ASP A 668 12.63 38.20 8.75
C ASP A 668 13.25 37.45 9.95
N GLU A 669 14.13 38.11 10.71
CA GLU A 669 14.64 37.61 11.99
C GLU A 669 13.56 37.40 13.05
N GLU A 670 12.65 38.36 13.19
CA GLU A 670 11.61 38.40 14.23
C GLU A 670 10.30 37.73 13.78
N ASP A 671 10.08 37.62 12.48
CA ASP A 671 8.84 37.13 11.90
C ASP A 671 8.72 35.59 11.97
N PRO A 672 7.66 35.05 12.62
CA PRO A 672 7.33 33.63 12.55
C PRO A 672 6.89 33.15 11.16
N LEU A 673 6.48 34.04 10.25
CA LEU A 673 5.96 33.73 8.91
C LEU A 673 6.53 34.67 7.83
N PRO A 674 7.86 34.70 7.61
CA PRO A 674 8.58 35.70 6.76
C PRO A 674 8.33 35.59 5.25
N GLN A 675 7.25 34.91 4.86
CA GLN A 675 6.82 34.73 3.48
C GLN A 675 5.32 35.02 3.31
N VAL A 676 4.61 35.31 4.40
CA VAL A 676 3.16 35.43 4.46
C VAL A 676 2.77 36.88 4.74
N PRO A 677 2.48 37.67 3.69
CA PRO A 677 2.17 39.08 3.88
C PRO A 677 0.97 39.33 4.79
N ALA A 678 0.98 40.52 5.40
CA ALA A 678 -0.04 40.99 6.31
C ALA A 678 -1.47 40.75 5.80
N ALA A 679 -2.32 40.18 6.66
CA ALA A 679 -3.75 40.09 6.40
C ALA A 679 -4.45 41.45 6.59
N ARG A 680 -5.43 41.73 5.73
CA ARG A 680 -6.41 42.78 6.02
C ARG A 680 -7.34 42.27 7.12
N ARG A 681 -7.66 43.12 8.11
CA ARG A 681 -8.59 42.74 9.19
C ARG A 681 -9.90 42.19 8.60
N GLY A 682 -10.31 41.00 9.07
CA GLY A 682 -11.55 40.34 8.67
C GLY A 682 -11.48 39.53 7.37
N THR A 683 -10.29 39.32 6.77
CA THR A 683 -10.12 38.48 5.56
C THR A 683 -9.54 37.09 5.84
N GLU A 684 -9.62 36.62 7.08
CA GLU A 684 -9.08 35.32 7.46
C GLU A 684 -9.90 34.16 6.89
N SER A 685 -9.20 33.16 6.36
CA SER A 685 -9.84 31.93 5.94
C SER A 685 -10.24 31.07 7.16
N PRO A 686 -11.27 30.21 7.05
CA PRO A 686 -11.53 29.19 8.07
C PRO A 686 -10.29 28.33 8.40
N GLY A 687 -9.41 28.11 7.41
CA GLY A 687 -8.12 27.45 7.57
C GLY A 687 -7.16 28.19 8.52
N ALA A 688 -7.16 29.52 8.48
CA ALA A 688 -6.34 30.34 9.35
C ALA A 688 -6.69 30.15 10.84
N GLN A 689 -7.97 29.96 11.17
CA GLN A 689 -8.42 29.67 12.53
C GLN A 689 -8.16 28.21 12.93
N LEU A 690 -8.28 27.28 11.97
CA LEU A 690 -8.17 25.85 12.21
C LEU A 690 -6.72 25.39 12.38
N LEU A 691 -5.78 25.98 11.65
CA LEU A 691 -4.41 25.48 11.59
C LEU A 691 -3.68 25.57 12.95
N PRO A 692 -3.64 26.71 13.67
CA PRO A 692 -3.00 26.75 14.98
C PRO A 692 -3.67 25.80 15.98
N ALA A 693 -5.00 25.69 15.92
CA ALA A 693 -5.78 24.76 16.73
C ALA A 693 -5.38 23.30 16.47
N PHE A 694 -5.28 22.90 15.21
CA PHE A 694 -4.90 21.55 14.80
C PHE A 694 -3.45 21.25 15.14
N LEU A 695 -2.57 22.18 14.86
CA LEU A 695 -1.15 22.08 15.16
C LEU A 695 -0.95 21.95 16.70
N ALA A 696 -1.68 22.71 17.52
CA ALA A 696 -1.62 22.60 18.98
C ALA A 696 -2.17 21.25 19.47
N TRP A 697 -3.25 20.77 18.85
CA TRP A 697 -3.80 19.43 19.09
C TRP A 697 -2.76 18.34 18.80
N LEU A 698 -2.07 18.40 17.64
CA LEU A 698 -1.07 17.41 17.24
C LEU A 698 0.07 17.27 18.27
N ASN A 699 0.35 18.35 19.00
CA ASN A 699 1.42 18.41 19.98
C ASN A 699 0.99 17.94 21.38
N THR A 700 -0.23 18.25 21.81
CA THR A 700 -0.67 18.09 23.20
C THR A 700 -1.68 16.97 23.42
N GLY A 701 -2.48 16.62 22.41
CA GLY A 701 -3.59 15.68 22.53
C GLY A 701 -4.79 16.18 23.36
N GLU A 702 -4.80 17.44 23.83
CA GLU A 702 -5.88 18.04 24.63
C GLU A 702 -6.64 19.14 23.87
N THR A 703 -7.88 19.43 24.29
CA THR A 703 -8.67 20.58 23.81
C THR A 703 -8.04 21.91 24.23
N ILE A 704 -8.02 22.87 23.30
CA ILE A 704 -7.32 24.17 23.37
C ILE A 704 -7.73 24.99 24.62
N PRO A 705 -6.76 25.56 25.38
CA PRO A 705 -7.05 26.53 26.45
C PRO A 705 -7.70 27.83 25.93
N LYS A 706 -8.56 28.46 26.72
CA LYS A 706 -9.12 29.81 26.42
C LYS A 706 -7.98 30.83 26.30
N GLY A 707 -7.77 31.41 25.12
CA GLY A 707 -6.76 32.47 24.91
C GLY A 707 -6.10 32.52 23.53
N LEU A 708 -6.44 31.62 22.59
CA LEU A 708 -5.97 31.73 21.21
C LEU A 708 -6.69 32.88 20.49
N GLU A 709 -6.16 34.10 20.63
CA GLU A 709 -6.71 35.30 20.01
C GLU A 709 -6.16 35.54 18.61
N VAL A 710 -7.09 35.92 17.73
CA VAL A 710 -6.88 36.33 16.35
C VAL A 710 -6.85 37.87 16.33
N GLY A 711 -5.70 38.52 16.00
CA GLY A 711 -5.58 39.99 15.99
C GLY A 711 -4.13 40.56 15.93
N LEU A 712 -3.98 41.91 15.95
CA LEU A 712 -2.71 42.70 15.95
C LEU A 712 -2.14 42.87 17.39
N PRO A 713 -0.88 43.32 17.60
CA PRO A 713 -0.13 43.01 18.83
C PRO A 713 -0.56 43.85 20.05
N ASP A 714 -0.54 43.22 21.21
CA ASP A 714 -0.31 43.87 22.50
C ASP A 714 0.91 43.21 23.15
N GLU A 715 1.75 44.04 23.77
CA GLU A 715 3.02 43.63 24.39
C GLU A 715 2.78 42.71 25.58
N GLY A 716 3.36 41.51 25.52
CA GLY A 716 3.58 40.66 26.68
C GLY A 716 2.59 39.52 26.84
N ASP A 717 2.64 38.52 25.96
CA ASP A 717 2.35 37.14 26.37
C ASP A 717 2.98 36.13 25.41
N SER A 718 4.01 35.43 25.88
CA SER A 718 4.81 34.48 25.10
C SER A 718 4.66 33.07 25.68
N GLN A 719 3.47 32.48 25.55
CA GLN A 719 3.26 31.06 25.86
C GLN A 719 2.23 30.39 24.93
N ASN A 720 2.72 29.63 23.95
CA ASN A 720 2.45 28.20 23.74
C ASN A 720 2.65 27.80 22.25
N VAL A 721 3.66 26.95 22.04
CA VAL A 721 4.23 26.61 20.73
C VAL A 721 4.05 25.13 20.41
N LEU A 722 3.79 24.83 19.14
CA LEU A 722 4.04 23.54 18.54
C LEU A 722 5.51 23.15 18.55
N ARG A 723 5.77 21.86 18.80
CA ARG A 723 6.92 21.15 18.21
C ARG A 723 6.62 19.68 17.96
N LEU A 724 6.55 19.29 16.69
CA LEU A 724 6.91 17.91 16.32
C LEU A 724 8.42 17.74 16.57
N PRO A 725 8.94 16.58 17.03
CA PRO A 725 8.57 15.70 18.13
C PRO A 725 9.33 16.02 19.44
N LYS A 726 8.65 15.91 20.59
CA LYS A 726 9.17 16.09 21.97
C LYS A 726 9.82 17.44 22.27
N GLY A 727 8.95 18.39 22.62
CA GLY A 727 9.08 19.23 23.81
C GLY A 727 10.43 19.88 24.08
N THR A 728 10.63 21.07 23.49
CA THR A 728 11.26 22.21 24.17
C THR A 728 10.74 23.51 23.54
N THR A 729 10.77 24.62 24.24
CA THR A 729 10.56 25.98 23.68
C THR A 729 11.64 26.32 22.64
N PRO A 730 11.38 27.20 21.65
CA PRO A 730 12.44 27.86 20.85
C PRO A 730 13.61 28.26 21.74
N GLU A 731 14.73 27.55 21.61
CA GLU A 731 15.96 27.87 22.35
C GLU A 731 16.89 28.72 21.50
N SER A 732 16.56 28.91 20.21
CA SER A 732 17.35 29.67 19.26
C SER A 732 16.50 30.21 18.12
N ARG A 733 16.90 31.38 17.60
CA ARG A 733 16.39 31.99 16.37
C ARG A 733 16.52 31.14 15.10
N TYR A 734 17.09 29.94 15.17
CA TYR A 734 17.28 29.04 14.02
C TYR A 734 16.27 27.88 13.97
N ASP A 735 15.33 27.81 14.92
CA ASP A 735 14.31 26.76 14.94
C ASP A 735 13.21 27.08 13.92
N ALA A 736 13.14 26.31 12.81
CA ALA A 736 12.15 26.49 11.77
C ALA A 736 11.30 25.22 11.53
N THR A 737 10.00 25.41 11.34
CA THR A 737 9.08 24.37 10.86
C THR A 737 8.93 24.48 9.35
N PHE A 738 8.85 23.36 8.63
CA PHE A 738 8.64 23.34 7.19
C PHE A 738 7.28 22.72 6.90
N LEU A 739 6.40 23.50 6.26
CA LEU A 739 5.05 23.08 5.88
C LEU A 739 4.90 23.03 4.36
N GLU A 740 4.25 21.99 3.88
CA GLU A 740 3.71 21.93 2.53
C GLU A 740 2.21 22.30 2.56
N MET A 741 1.86 23.50 2.09
CA MET A 741 0.48 24.00 2.02
C MET A 741 0.36 25.27 1.16
N ASP A 742 -0.87 25.70 0.88
CA ASP A 742 -1.15 27.01 0.25
C ASP A 742 -0.87 28.14 1.26
N ARG A 743 0.05 29.03 0.91
CA ARG A 743 0.48 30.14 1.76
C ARG A 743 -0.64 31.11 2.11
N GLY A 744 -1.65 31.25 1.25
CA GLY A 744 -2.82 32.08 1.50
C GLY A 744 -3.66 31.64 2.70
N LEU A 745 -3.57 30.36 3.11
CA LEU A 745 -4.24 29.84 4.31
C LEU A 745 -3.65 30.39 5.61
N LEU A 746 -2.43 30.92 5.56
CA LEU A 746 -1.70 31.44 6.71
C LEU A 746 -1.85 32.94 6.93
N ARG A 747 -2.52 33.65 6.03
CA ARG A 747 -2.71 35.09 6.19
C ARG A 747 -3.51 35.39 7.46
N GLY A 748 -2.90 36.14 8.38
CA GLY A 748 -3.49 36.49 9.66
C GLY A 748 -3.37 35.40 10.73
N VAL A 749 -2.63 34.32 10.44
CA VAL A 749 -2.32 33.27 11.40
C VAL A 749 -1.11 33.68 12.24
N ARG A 750 -1.21 33.51 13.55
CA ARG A 750 -0.05 33.61 14.44
C ARG A 750 0.60 32.25 14.57
N MET A 751 1.83 32.14 14.08
CA MET A 751 2.66 30.97 14.34
C MET A 751 3.51 31.16 15.58
N PRO A 752 3.71 30.11 16.37
CA PRO A 752 4.44 30.23 17.61
C PRO A 752 5.97 30.15 17.44
N SER A 753 6.44 29.81 16.23
CA SER A 753 7.84 29.75 15.83
C SER A 753 7.95 29.96 14.33
N ARG A 754 9.16 30.29 13.84
CA ARG A 754 9.41 30.45 12.41
C ARG A 754 8.94 29.25 11.60
N THR A 755 8.18 29.51 10.55
CA THR A 755 7.57 28.49 9.70
C THR A 755 7.76 28.83 8.23
N LEU A 756 8.49 27.98 7.52
CA LEU A 756 8.63 28.02 6.07
C LEU A 756 7.45 27.33 5.40
N VAL A 757 6.88 27.95 4.37
CA VAL A 757 5.68 27.46 3.71
C VAL A 757 5.92 27.34 2.22
N LEU A 758 5.82 26.11 1.74
CA LEU A 758 6.04 25.77 0.34
C LEU A 758 4.75 25.18 -0.24
N SER A 759 4.33 25.70 -1.40
CA SER A 759 3.42 24.95 -2.27
C SER A 759 4.09 23.67 -2.76
N SER A 760 3.31 22.70 -3.24
CA SER A 760 3.86 21.45 -3.78
C SER A 760 4.83 21.68 -4.96
N GLU A 761 4.61 22.72 -5.77
CA GLU A 761 5.52 23.10 -6.86
C GLU A 761 6.83 23.69 -6.34
N GLU A 762 6.76 24.64 -5.41
CA GLU A 762 7.94 25.25 -4.78
C GLU A 762 8.74 24.21 -3.99
N LEU A 763 8.07 23.28 -3.29
CA LEU A 763 8.73 22.20 -2.57
C LEU A 763 9.54 21.31 -3.51
N LYS A 764 8.98 20.96 -4.67
CA LYS A 764 9.70 20.17 -5.67
C LYS A 764 10.98 20.88 -6.11
N THR A 765 10.90 22.16 -6.47
CA THR A 765 12.07 22.94 -6.88
C THR A 765 13.05 23.16 -5.71
N ALA A 766 12.56 23.36 -4.49
CA ALA A 766 13.38 23.45 -3.29
C ALA A 766 14.14 22.14 -3.00
N GLN A 767 13.50 20.99 -3.21
CA GLN A 767 14.15 19.69 -3.09
C GLN A 767 15.20 19.46 -4.18
N GLU A 768 14.98 19.96 -5.39
CA GLU A 768 15.98 19.91 -6.47
C GLU A 768 17.22 20.77 -6.11
N ARG A 769 17.01 22.00 -5.61
CA ARG A 769 18.10 22.91 -5.21
C ARG A 769 18.83 22.45 -3.96
N PHE A 770 18.11 22.35 -2.85
CA PHE A 770 18.73 22.09 -1.55
C PHE A 770 19.03 20.61 -1.36
N GLY A 771 18.25 19.74 -2.01
CA GLY A 771 18.24 18.30 -1.79
C GLY A 771 17.04 17.83 -0.98
N ARG A 772 16.61 16.58 -1.15
CA ARG A 772 15.41 16.04 -0.49
C ARG A 772 15.35 16.35 1.01
N PHE A 773 14.19 16.82 1.44
CA PHE A 773 13.77 17.01 2.82
C PHE A 773 12.25 16.76 2.87
N TYR A 774 11.73 16.45 4.05
CA TYR A 774 10.37 15.93 4.22
C TYR A 774 9.58 16.86 5.13
N PRO A 775 8.98 17.94 4.60
CA PRO A 775 8.13 18.83 5.39
C PRO A 775 6.85 18.11 5.81
N LEU A 776 6.17 18.69 6.81
CA LEU A 776 4.82 18.27 7.18
C LEU A 776 3.84 18.81 6.14
N SER A 777 3.12 17.91 5.47
CA SER A 777 2.04 18.26 4.54
C SER A 777 0.72 18.28 5.30
N ILE A 778 -0.08 19.34 5.16
CA ILE A 778 -1.42 19.45 5.76
C ILE A 778 -2.39 19.97 4.72
N GLN A 779 -3.50 19.26 4.53
CA GLN A 779 -4.60 19.65 3.66
C GLN A 779 -5.88 19.82 4.48
N PHE A 780 -6.59 20.93 4.23
CA PHE A 780 -7.90 21.20 4.81
C PHE A 780 -8.98 21.17 3.74
N LEU A 781 -9.99 20.33 3.94
CA LEU A 781 -11.16 20.23 3.09
C LEU A 781 -12.38 20.67 3.91
N PHE A 782 -12.98 21.80 3.56
CA PHE A 782 -14.14 22.33 4.29
C PHE A 782 -15.45 21.91 3.65
N ASN A 783 -16.45 21.62 4.49
CA ASN A 783 -17.83 21.55 4.05
C ASN A 783 -18.32 22.91 3.51
N THR A 784 -19.51 22.94 2.92
CA THR A 784 -20.10 24.13 2.29
C THR A 784 -20.31 25.27 3.28
N ARG A 785 -20.60 24.97 4.55
CA ARG A 785 -20.80 25.96 5.61
C ARG A 785 -19.50 26.48 6.24
N GLY A 786 -18.37 25.79 6.04
CA GLY A 786 -17.08 26.12 6.66
C GLY A 786 -17.01 25.83 8.17
N ASP A 787 -17.98 25.11 8.74
CA ASP A 787 -18.05 24.76 10.17
C ASP A 787 -17.53 23.34 10.47
N THR A 788 -17.23 22.55 9.43
CA THR A 788 -16.64 21.22 9.52
C THR A 788 -15.50 21.11 8.50
N ALA A 789 -14.38 20.53 8.91
CA ALA A 789 -13.23 20.30 8.04
C ALA A 789 -12.71 18.86 8.15
N LEU A 790 -12.34 18.27 7.02
CA LEU A 790 -11.52 17.08 6.95
C LEU A 790 -10.07 17.54 6.86
N ILE A 791 -9.25 17.04 7.76
CA ILE A 791 -7.84 17.36 7.87
C ILE A 791 -7.05 16.12 7.48
N GLU A 792 -6.18 16.25 6.50
CA GLU A 792 -5.24 15.21 6.11
C GLU A 792 -3.82 15.70 6.38
N TRP A 793 -3.01 14.87 7.02
CA TRP A 793 -1.63 15.23 7.32
C TRP A 793 -0.67 14.08 7.02
N ASN A 794 0.52 14.43 6.55
CA ASN A 794 1.50 13.49 6.05
C ASN A 794 2.95 13.99 6.28
N GLU A 795 3.77 13.15 6.92
CA GLU A 795 5.21 13.35 7.11
C GLU A 795 6.04 12.27 6.40
N HIS A 796 5.52 11.71 5.31
CA HIS A 796 6.07 10.59 4.52
C HIS A 796 6.13 9.24 5.23
N TRP A 797 6.63 9.15 6.47
CA TRP A 797 6.73 7.90 7.25
C TRP A 797 5.57 7.71 8.24
N ARG A 798 4.80 8.76 8.50
CA ARG A 798 3.56 8.71 9.28
C ARG A 798 2.57 9.75 8.77
N GLY A 799 1.31 9.54 9.09
CA GLY A 799 0.24 10.46 8.75
C GLY A 799 -1.10 9.99 9.26
N GLY A 800 -2.16 10.66 8.82
CA GLY A 800 -3.51 10.33 9.23
C GLY A 800 -4.52 11.37 8.79
N SER A 801 -5.74 11.23 9.32
CA SER A 801 -6.80 12.19 9.07
C SER A 801 -7.71 12.39 10.28
N TYR A 802 -8.29 13.59 10.36
CA TYR A 802 -9.19 14.03 11.42
C TYR A 802 -10.40 14.73 10.82
N VAL A 803 -11.55 14.64 11.49
CA VAL A 803 -12.65 15.59 11.29
C VAL A 803 -12.56 16.63 12.38
N ALA A 804 -12.52 17.91 11.99
CA ALA A 804 -12.70 19.03 12.88
C ALA A 804 -14.13 19.58 12.76
N ARG A 805 -14.80 19.79 13.90
CA ARG A 805 -16.14 20.40 13.96
C ARG A 805 -16.10 21.64 14.83
N LYS A 806 -16.69 22.74 14.35
CA LYS A 806 -16.79 24.00 15.10
C LYS A 806 -18.00 23.95 16.02
N LYS A 807 -17.79 23.97 17.34
CA LYS A 807 -18.83 24.08 18.38
C LYS A 807 -18.52 25.25 19.30
N ASP A 808 -19.50 26.12 19.53
CA ASP A 808 -19.36 27.31 20.40
C ASP A 808 -18.12 28.17 20.09
N GLY A 809 -17.73 28.25 18.81
CA GLY A 809 -16.55 28.99 18.35
C GLY A 809 -15.22 28.24 18.46
N GLN A 810 -15.19 27.03 19.01
CA GLN A 810 -14.00 26.19 19.17
C GLN A 810 -14.01 25.00 18.21
N TRP A 811 -12.84 24.57 17.77
CA TRP A 811 -12.67 23.37 16.95
C TRP A 811 -12.47 22.14 17.83
N GLU A 812 -13.34 21.15 17.66
CA GLU A 812 -13.19 19.81 18.23
C GLU A 812 -12.68 18.84 17.18
N PHE A 813 -11.71 17.99 17.52
CA PHE A 813 -11.06 17.06 16.61
C PHE A 813 -11.42 15.62 16.92
N GLU A 814 -11.81 14.87 15.89
CA GLU A 814 -12.07 13.43 15.95
C GLU A 814 -11.12 12.71 15.00
N SER A 815 -10.35 11.74 15.50
CA SER A 815 -9.43 10.94 14.67
C SER A 815 -10.21 9.97 13.80
N LEU A 816 -9.97 10.01 12.48
CA LEU A 816 -10.52 9.01 11.55
C LEU A 816 -9.50 7.91 11.25
N SER A 817 -8.24 8.30 11.02
CA SER A 817 -7.18 7.39 10.64
C SER A 817 -5.81 7.85 11.12
N SER A 818 -4.93 6.88 11.35
CA SER A 818 -3.52 7.11 11.62
C SER A 818 -2.70 5.94 11.08
N TRP A 819 -1.51 6.21 10.54
CA TRP A 819 -0.62 5.19 10.01
C TRP A 819 0.86 5.55 10.23
N ILE A 820 1.68 4.51 10.27
CA ILE A 820 3.14 4.56 10.32
C ILE A 820 3.63 3.47 9.35
N THR A 821 4.60 3.81 8.48
CA THR A 821 5.17 2.88 7.49
C THR A 821 6.28 2.01 8.05
#